data_AF-A0AAV8FH56-F1
#
_entry.id   AF-A0AAV8FH56-F1
#
_cell.length_a   1.000
_cell.length_b   1.000
_cell.length_c   1.000
_cell.angle_alpha   90.00
_cell.angle_beta   90.00
_cell.angle_gamma   90.00
#
_symmetry.space_group_name_H-M   'P 1'
#
loop_
_entity.id
_entity.type
_entity.pdbx_description
1 polymer ?
#
loop_
_entity_poly.entity_id
_entity_poly.type
_entity_poly.pdbx_seq_one_letter_code
_entity_poly.pdbx_strand_id
1 'polypeptide(L)'
;MPRPKSIFPCGFGEQPWLIQTPGSEKETQTFINPLKGSVEERTIPEMDGQLCLSRFEEWLFLVDDLSDDCFLLNIYSLEKIRLPPIEEPFATLGLRILTSAPTSPDCAVIFLGREENFLLFCQPCKCKTRWTKLPVEFNVVGASRMLSYNRKLYILLDDIEIIDLASLSTNFVETASMDKPEFCSFGIGFVEHMVESCGDIFFVRTLFPSLPKASSIVDFEIYQLDFANQNSWMRVEGIGDSTFFLDRHGGQSFCSHDSQFDQNCIYHALTCYDGERIYKICLDDQTISFNLLPANAVQDECSFYWILPVIPPIQKHAHLTSSETIIGREVCQKGCYLEKQHKNREVPISIAMPLAELPIDIMQKISEQLPLKDAGRLRTVCKPWAKQLPNPMKEEGVWLMYCPKICGACQMYNPCKGKQFTLNMNKHSSFDVPMRLLFSKDGWVLALKGSNFLYFLNPFTKDFRHLPRLEDDYSYKGIAFSCAPKNSLNCMVFAVSGPPRGDFMRIITWRYGKKKWFEMQFENEIPFHVANNNPVFFHGEFYCLSRRGNLGVFNPKNNTWRVLDQPPPIYSDAAPDIGTEYCYLMECKGQLISVFQPINMDNVCVFKLNRSMTAWTLLEDIGDLTLFLDYRTSIARTLPCKSYNNKLYLPRLPDETNKATFFYCMKSRMHNPDIKSFRVPYNCVWLEPQLQ
;
A
#
# COMPACT_ATOMS: atom_id res chain seq x y z
N MET A 1 -19.88 34.71 34.06
CA MET A 1 -19.68 33.26 34.13
C MET A 1 -19.31 32.76 32.75
N PRO A 2 -18.24 31.96 32.58
CA PRO A 2 -17.99 31.30 31.30
C PRO A 2 -19.14 30.33 31.02
N ARG A 3 -19.61 30.25 29.76
CA ARG A 3 -20.57 29.20 29.36
C ARG A 3 -19.93 27.82 29.63
N PRO A 4 -20.67 26.83 30.16
CA PRO A 4 -20.15 25.47 30.25
C PRO A 4 -19.68 25.04 28.85
N LYS A 5 -18.44 24.56 28.75
CA LYS A 5 -17.95 24.01 27.48
C LYS A 5 -18.81 22.78 27.14
N SER A 6 -19.23 22.69 25.89
CA SER A 6 -19.86 21.48 25.35
C SER A 6 -18.97 20.27 25.62
N ILE A 7 -19.57 19.16 26.08
CA ILE A 7 -18.90 17.87 26.33
C ILE A 7 -18.20 17.39 25.05
N PHE A 8 -18.82 17.62 23.89
CA PHE A 8 -18.26 17.24 22.59
C PHE A 8 -17.64 18.41 21.83
N PRO A 9 -16.68 18.15 20.92
CA PRO A 9 -16.22 19.13 19.93
C PRO A 9 -17.33 19.66 19.02
N CYS A 10 -17.09 20.80 18.40
CA CYS A 10 -18.03 21.37 17.42
C CYS A 10 -18.08 20.48 16.17
N GLY A 11 -19.28 20.13 15.70
CA GLY A 11 -19.49 19.23 14.55
C GLY A 11 -19.24 17.75 14.84
N PHE A 12 -19.16 17.34 16.11
CA PHE A 12 -19.21 15.93 16.48
C PHE A 12 -20.61 15.36 16.23
N GLY A 13 -20.69 14.21 15.57
CA GLY A 13 -21.96 13.59 15.14
C GLY A 13 -22.46 14.03 13.77
N GLU A 14 -21.83 15.02 13.13
CA GLU A 14 -22.17 15.45 11.76
C GLU A 14 -21.23 14.83 10.70
N GLN A 15 -20.05 14.39 11.11
CA GLN A 15 -19.04 13.77 10.27
C GLN A 15 -18.25 12.70 11.04
N PRO A 16 -17.51 11.81 10.36
CA PRO A 16 -16.60 10.87 11.00
C PRO A 16 -15.51 11.53 11.87
N TRP A 17 -15.29 10.99 13.07
CA TRP A 17 -14.23 11.41 14.00
C TRP A 17 -13.40 10.21 14.47
N LEU A 18 -12.14 10.45 14.83
CA LEU A 18 -11.33 9.47 15.52
C LEU A 18 -11.29 9.81 17.01
N ILE A 19 -11.57 8.84 17.87
CA ILE A 19 -11.49 8.99 19.33
C ILE A 19 -10.34 8.14 19.84
N GLN A 20 -9.57 8.72 20.75
CA GLN A 20 -8.61 8.01 21.59
C GLN A 20 -9.10 8.01 23.02
N THR A 21 -9.28 6.83 23.59
CA THR A 21 -9.41 6.69 25.04
C THR A 21 -8.01 6.58 25.62
N PRO A 22 -7.63 7.43 26.58
CA PRO A 22 -6.41 7.21 27.33
C PRO A 22 -6.51 5.88 28.10
N GLY A 23 -5.37 5.28 28.42
CA GLY A 23 -5.33 4.22 29.44
C GLY A 23 -5.76 4.76 30.81
N SER A 24 -5.70 3.92 31.84
CA SER A 24 -6.19 4.22 33.20
C SER A 24 -5.52 5.42 33.90
N GLU A 25 -4.51 6.06 33.29
CA GLU A 25 -3.79 7.22 33.83
C GLU A 25 -4.32 8.61 33.43
N LYS A 26 -5.27 8.76 32.48
CA LYS A 26 -5.84 10.08 32.14
C LYS A 26 -7.37 10.09 32.08
N GLU A 27 -7.95 11.20 32.54
CA GLU A 27 -9.41 11.43 32.59
C GLU A 27 -10.00 12.01 31.28
N THR A 28 -9.18 12.33 30.28
CA THR A 28 -9.61 13.05 29.07
C THR A 28 -9.50 12.19 27.80
N GLN A 29 -10.58 12.14 27.02
CA GLN A 29 -10.59 11.55 25.68
C GLN A 29 -10.10 12.56 24.65
N THR A 30 -9.30 12.07 23.70
CA THR A 30 -8.78 12.89 22.61
C THR A 30 -9.63 12.69 21.37
N PHE A 31 -10.24 13.78 20.89
CA PHE A 31 -11.03 13.82 19.66
C PHE A 31 -10.19 14.39 18.54
N ILE A 32 -10.10 13.66 17.44
CA ILE A 32 -9.32 14.04 16.28
C ILE A 32 -10.26 14.21 15.10
N ASN A 33 -10.24 15.41 14.53
CA ASN A 33 -10.88 15.69 13.26
C ASN A 33 -9.90 15.30 12.13
N PRO A 34 -10.17 14.23 11.37
CA PRO A 34 -9.20 13.76 10.37
C PRO A 34 -9.06 14.69 9.16
N LEU A 35 -10.07 15.51 8.87
CA LEU A 35 -10.06 16.45 7.73
C LEU A 35 -9.27 17.71 8.06
N LYS A 36 -9.41 18.23 9.28
CA LYS A 36 -8.73 19.45 9.74
C LYS A 36 -7.39 19.17 10.42
N GLY A 37 -7.12 17.92 10.80
CA GLY A 37 -5.97 17.53 11.63
C GLY A 37 -6.01 18.17 13.03
N SER A 38 -7.16 18.71 13.45
CA SER A 38 -7.31 19.36 14.75
C SER A 38 -7.54 18.33 15.84
N VAL A 39 -6.85 18.50 16.95
CA VAL A 39 -6.91 17.65 18.13
C VAL A 39 -7.57 18.43 19.27
N GLU A 40 -8.60 17.85 19.87
CA GLU A 40 -9.36 18.46 20.96
C GLU A 40 -9.52 17.46 22.11
N GLU A 41 -9.08 17.83 23.31
CA GLU A 41 -9.33 17.04 24.51
C GLU A 41 -10.70 17.38 25.11
N ARG A 42 -11.43 16.36 25.56
CA ARG A 42 -12.72 16.46 26.25
C ARG A 42 -12.80 15.42 27.36
N THR A 43 -13.66 15.65 28.34
CA THR A 43 -13.92 14.71 29.42
C THR A 43 -15.33 14.16 29.27
N ILE A 44 -15.43 12.85 29.10
CA ILE A 44 -16.66 12.07 29.15
C ILE A 44 -16.56 11.20 30.40
N PRO A 45 -17.24 11.57 31.50
CA PRO A 45 -17.16 10.85 32.76
C PRO A 45 -17.46 9.35 32.64
N GLU A 46 -18.38 8.96 31.74
CA GLU A 46 -18.74 7.57 31.50
C GLU A 46 -17.63 6.75 30.85
N MET A 47 -16.59 7.38 30.30
CA MET A 47 -15.46 6.73 29.64
C MET A 47 -14.17 6.85 30.45
N ASP A 48 -14.23 7.44 31.64
CA ASP A 48 -13.07 7.62 32.51
C ASP A 48 -12.57 6.30 33.09
N GLY A 49 -11.28 6.01 32.91
CA GLY A 49 -10.69 4.71 33.26
C GLY A 49 -11.24 3.52 32.47
N GLN A 50 -11.95 3.74 31.35
CA GLN A 50 -12.58 2.66 30.58
C GLN A 50 -11.84 2.38 29.27
N LEU A 51 -11.67 1.10 28.95
CA LEU A 51 -11.14 0.63 27.68
C LEU A 51 -12.29 0.35 26.69
N CYS A 52 -12.23 0.98 25.52
CA CYS A 52 -13.12 0.64 24.41
C CYS A 52 -12.67 -0.64 23.73
N LEU A 53 -13.48 -1.70 23.84
CA LEU A 53 -13.12 -3.01 23.31
C LEU A 53 -13.74 -3.28 21.93
N SER A 54 -14.97 -2.80 21.69
CA SER A 54 -15.69 -2.96 20.42
C SER A 54 -16.72 -1.86 20.24
N ARG A 55 -17.31 -1.78 19.04
CA ARG A 55 -18.33 -0.81 18.68
C ARG A 55 -19.30 -1.35 17.63
N PHE A 56 -20.48 -0.75 17.57
CA PHE A 56 -21.43 -0.90 16.48
C PHE A 56 -22.22 0.40 16.36
N GLU A 57 -22.12 1.08 15.20
CA GLU A 57 -22.71 2.41 14.99
C GLU A 57 -22.31 3.38 16.13
N GLU A 58 -23.28 3.92 16.86
CA GLU A 58 -23.06 4.83 18.00
C GLU A 58 -22.79 4.14 19.34
N TRP A 59 -22.87 2.82 19.40
CA TRP A 59 -22.71 2.05 20.64
C TRP A 59 -21.28 1.57 20.83
N LEU A 60 -20.73 1.87 22.00
CA LEU A 60 -19.41 1.42 22.45
C LEU A 60 -19.55 0.33 23.49
N PHE A 61 -18.72 -0.71 23.40
CA PHE A 61 -18.55 -1.68 24.46
C PHE A 61 -17.31 -1.32 25.29
N LEU A 62 -17.55 -0.92 26.53
CA LEU A 62 -16.56 -0.40 27.46
C LEU A 62 -16.36 -1.37 28.62
N VAL A 63 -15.11 -1.46 29.09
CA VAL A 63 -14.68 -2.30 30.21
C VAL A 63 -13.77 -1.49 31.11
N ASP A 64 -13.97 -1.66 32.41
CA ASP A 64 -13.06 -1.17 33.45
C ASP A 64 -11.94 -2.20 33.66
N ASP A 65 -10.68 -1.76 33.52
CA ASP A 65 -9.50 -2.62 33.61
C ASP A 65 -9.18 -3.10 35.04
N LEU A 66 -9.74 -2.44 36.06
CA LEU A 66 -9.52 -2.77 37.47
C LEU A 66 -10.65 -3.60 38.09
N SER A 67 -11.89 -3.38 37.65
CA SER A 67 -13.07 -3.99 38.27
C SER A 67 -13.73 -5.11 37.46
N ASP A 68 -13.28 -5.34 36.22
CA ASP A 68 -13.90 -6.26 35.25
C ASP A 68 -15.38 -5.93 34.94
N ASP A 69 -15.86 -4.77 35.38
CA ASP A 69 -17.18 -4.26 35.06
C ASP A 69 -17.24 -3.85 33.58
N CYS A 70 -18.36 -4.18 32.94
CA CYS A 70 -18.53 -3.87 31.52
C CYS A 70 -19.93 -3.35 31.21
N PHE A 71 -20.01 -2.50 30.20
CA PHE A 71 -21.27 -1.86 29.80
C PHE A 71 -21.24 -1.40 28.35
N LEU A 72 -22.43 -1.16 27.82
CA LEU A 72 -22.62 -0.52 26.53
C LEU A 72 -22.94 0.95 26.76
N LEU A 73 -22.31 1.84 25.99
CA LEU A 73 -22.51 3.28 26.04
C LEU A 73 -22.90 3.78 24.65
N ASN A 74 -24.03 4.45 24.53
CA ASN A 74 -24.35 5.23 23.36
C ASN A 74 -23.56 6.54 23.41
N ILE A 75 -22.66 6.78 22.46
CA ILE A 75 -21.74 7.92 22.55
C ILE A 75 -22.45 9.28 22.33
N TYR A 76 -23.62 9.31 21.69
CA TYR A 76 -24.35 10.54 21.44
C TYR A 76 -25.35 10.88 22.54
N SER A 77 -26.10 9.89 23.02
CA SER A 77 -27.10 10.09 24.09
C SER A 77 -26.53 9.91 25.50
N LEU A 78 -25.34 9.32 25.62
CA LEU A 78 -24.71 8.86 26.87
C LEU A 78 -25.57 7.83 27.62
N GLU A 79 -26.49 7.16 26.92
CA GLU A 79 -27.26 6.05 27.49
C GLU A 79 -26.34 4.87 27.83
N LYS A 80 -26.46 4.36 29.06
CA LYS A 80 -25.64 3.26 29.59
C LYS A 80 -26.47 2.02 29.86
N ILE A 81 -26.07 0.90 29.28
CA ILE A 81 -26.65 -0.43 29.53
C ILE A 81 -25.58 -1.28 30.23
N ARG A 82 -25.80 -1.59 31.51
CA ARG A 82 -24.87 -2.44 32.27
C ARG A 82 -24.98 -3.90 31.84
N LEU A 83 -23.85 -4.55 31.68
CA LEU A 83 -23.75 -5.98 31.44
C LEU A 83 -23.30 -6.67 32.73
N PRO A 84 -23.54 -7.99 32.88
CA PRO A 84 -22.98 -8.75 34.00
C PRO A 84 -21.44 -8.68 33.98
N PRO A 85 -20.76 -8.74 35.13
CA PRO A 85 -19.30 -8.87 35.18
C PRO A 85 -18.82 -10.10 34.41
N ILE A 86 -17.64 -9.99 33.79
CA ILE A 86 -17.04 -11.09 33.02
C ILE A 86 -16.27 -11.98 34.00
N GLU A 87 -16.72 -13.22 34.20
CA GLU A 87 -16.08 -14.17 35.13
C GLU A 87 -14.79 -14.80 34.57
N GLU A 88 -14.63 -14.80 33.24
CA GLU A 88 -13.45 -15.35 32.56
C GLU A 88 -12.29 -14.33 32.60
N PRO A 89 -11.06 -14.75 32.95
CA PRO A 89 -9.94 -13.82 33.03
C PRO A 89 -9.67 -13.14 31.68
N PHE A 90 -9.61 -11.80 31.63
CA PHE A 90 -9.43 -11.06 30.37
C PHE A 90 -8.21 -11.48 29.54
N ALA A 91 -7.15 -12.00 30.19
CA ALA A 91 -5.98 -12.54 29.50
C ALA A 91 -6.31 -13.71 28.55
N THR A 92 -7.36 -14.49 28.85
CA THR A 92 -7.82 -15.62 28.02
C THR A 92 -8.71 -15.16 26.86
N LEU A 93 -9.20 -13.91 26.89
CA LEU A 93 -10.11 -13.36 25.89
C LEU A 93 -9.34 -12.69 24.74
N GLY A 94 -9.73 -13.04 23.52
CA GLY A 94 -9.12 -12.60 22.27
C GLY A 94 -9.90 -11.48 21.58
N LEU A 95 -10.35 -11.76 20.36
CA LEU A 95 -11.16 -10.83 19.58
C LEU A 95 -12.52 -10.62 20.24
N ARG A 96 -13.10 -9.44 20.02
CA ARG A 96 -14.43 -9.10 20.51
C ARG A 96 -15.25 -8.31 19.50
N ILE A 97 -16.56 -8.48 19.54
CA ILE A 97 -17.49 -7.77 18.66
C ILE A 97 -18.81 -7.44 19.37
N LEU A 98 -19.32 -6.24 19.11
CA LEU A 98 -20.73 -5.90 19.30
C LEU A 98 -21.44 -6.13 17.95
N THR A 99 -22.38 -7.08 17.92
CA THR A 99 -22.93 -7.60 16.65
C THR A 99 -24.01 -6.72 16.01
N SER A 100 -24.72 -5.94 16.81
CA SER A 100 -25.74 -4.96 16.40
C SER A 100 -26.04 -3.99 17.54
N ALA A 101 -26.88 -2.98 17.28
CA ALA A 101 -27.37 -2.07 18.31
C ALA A 101 -28.08 -2.84 19.46
N PRO A 102 -27.94 -2.44 20.74
CA PRO A 102 -28.55 -3.09 21.90
C PRO A 102 -30.08 -2.98 21.97
N THR A 103 -30.70 -2.28 21.03
CA THR A 103 -32.15 -2.25 20.83
C THR A 103 -32.63 -3.44 19.98
N SER A 104 -31.73 -4.08 19.24
CA SER A 104 -32.03 -5.26 18.43
C SER A 104 -32.10 -6.52 19.28
N PRO A 105 -33.13 -7.37 19.12
CA PRO A 105 -33.25 -8.63 19.87
C PRO A 105 -32.13 -9.64 19.54
N ASP A 106 -31.46 -9.47 18.39
CA ASP A 106 -30.34 -10.28 17.96
C ASP A 106 -28.98 -9.76 18.46
N CYS A 107 -28.96 -8.65 19.21
CA CYS A 107 -27.74 -8.09 19.77
C CYS A 107 -27.04 -9.08 20.70
N ALA A 108 -25.76 -9.29 20.43
CA ALA A 108 -24.84 -10.02 21.26
C ALA A 108 -23.49 -9.30 21.35
N VAL A 109 -22.92 -9.29 22.55
CA VAL A 109 -21.50 -9.04 22.80
C VAL A 109 -20.81 -10.39 22.79
N ILE A 110 -19.79 -10.54 21.96
CA ILE A 110 -19.11 -11.82 21.73
C ILE A 110 -17.60 -11.64 21.92
N PHE A 111 -16.99 -12.60 22.61
CA PHE A 111 -15.55 -12.80 22.72
C PHE A 111 -15.16 -14.16 22.15
N LEU A 112 -14.00 -14.22 21.51
CA LEU A 112 -13.33 -15.48 21.15
C LEU A 112 -12.17 -15.73 22.11
N GLY A 113 -12.12 -16.90 22.74
CA GLY A 113 -11.04 -17.30 23.65
C GLY A 113 -9.73 -17.62 22.91
N ARG A 114 -8.58 -17.20 23.45
CA ARG A 114 -7.26 -17.35 22.81
C ARG A 114 -6.67 -18.74 22.89
N GLU A 115 -6.90 -19.45 24.01
CA GLU A 115 -6.18 -20.70 24.32
C GLU A 115 -7.08 -21.93 24.30
N GLU A 116 -8.36 -21.81 24.68
CA GLU A 116 -9.28 -22.93 24.84
C GLU A 116 -10.36 -23.03 23.74
N ASN A 117 -10.14 -22.43 22.55
CA ASN A 117 -11.07 -22.45 21.40
C ASN A 117 -12.56 -22.40 21.81
N PHE A 118 -12.99 -21.27 22.37
CA PHE A 118 -14.37 -21.07 22.79
C PHE A 118 -14.90 -19.71 22.35
N LEU A 119 -16.22 -19.60 22.34
CA LEU A 119 -16.95 -18.37 22.18
C LEU A 119 -17.68 -18.05 23.49
N LEU A 120 -17.48 -16.84 24.01
CA LEU A 120 -18.16 -16.32 25.19
C LEU A 120 -19.08 -15.20 24.76
N PHE A 121 -20.37 -15.27 25.05
CA PHE A 121 -21.32 -14.26 24.61
C PHE A 121 -22.35 -13.86 25.67
N CYS A 122 -22.88 -12.65 25.52
CA CYS A 122 -23.96 -12.09 26.33
C CYS A 122 -24.94 -11.33 25.42
N GLN A 123 -26.25 -11.49 25.67
CA GLN A 123 -27.31 -10.83 24.88
C GLN A 123 -28.03 -9.77 25.73
N PRO A 124 -27.80 -8.47 25.50
CA PRO A 124 -28.27 -7.39 26.37
C PRO A 124 -29.80 -7.33 26.55
N CYS A 125 -30.55 -7.68 25.51
CA CYS A 125 -32.01 -7.48 25.47
C CYS A 125 -32.85 -8.58 26.12
N LYS A 126 -32.23 -9.66 26.64
CA LYS A 126 -32.97 -10.80 27.21
C LYS A 126 -33.24 -10.60 28.70
N CYS A 127 -34.40 -11.07 29.17
CA CYS A 127 -34.89 -10.90 30.55
C CYS A 127 -33.98 -11.47 31.66
N LYS A 128 -32.90 -12.19 31.30
CA LYS A 128 -31.77 -12.57 32.15
C LYS A 128 -30.48 -12.52 31.33
N THR A 129 -29.81 -11.38 31.32
CA THR A 129 -28.45 -11.22 30.79
C THR A 129 -27.46 -12.06 31.60
N ARG A 130 -26.85 -13.06 30.98
CA ARG A 130 -25.74 -13.84 31.56
C ARG A 130 -24.72 -14.16 30.48
N TRP A 131 -23.47 -14.28 30.88
CA TRP A 131 -22.42 -14.81 30.00
C TRP A 131 -22.63 -16.31 29.78
N THR A 132 -22.47 -16.75 28.53
CA THR A 132 -22.56 -18.15 28.13
C THR A 132 -21.30 -18.51 27.34
N LYS A 133 -20.60 -19.56 27.78
CA LYS A 133 -19.39 -20.10 27.13
C LYS A 133 -19.77 -21.33 26.31
N LEU A 134 -19.39 -21.35 25.04
CA LEU A 134 -19.58 -22.48 24.14
C LEU A 134 -18.25 -22.85 23.47
N PRO A 135 -17.90 -24.14 23.33
CA PRO A 135 -16.73 -24.55 22.57
C PRO A 135 -16.92 -24.26 21.08
N VAL A 136 -15.83 -24.00 20.37
CA VAL A 136 -15.79 -23.94 18.89
C VAL A 136 -14.78 -24.95 18.35
N GLU A 137 -15.03 -25.46 17.16
CA GLU A 137 -14.24 -26.57 16.58
C GLU A 137 -13.03 -26.10 15.75
N PHE A 138 -12.89 -24.81 15.51
CA PHE A 138 -11.76 -24.24 14.79
C PHE A 138 -10.72 -23.63 15.74
N ASN A 139 -9.47 -23.56 15.28
CA ASN A 139 -8.37 -22.98 16.04
C ASN A 139 -8.48 -21.45 16.00
N VAL A 140 -8.66 -20.81 17.17
CA VAL A 140 -8.79 -19.36 17.28
C VAL A 140 -7.42 -18.66 17.24
N VAL A 141 -6.32 -19.41 17.41
CA VAL A 141 -4.97 -18.86 17.36
C VAL A 141 -4.71 -18.22 15.99
N GLY A 142 -4.34 -16.94 16.00
CA GLY A 142 -4.09 -16.16 14.79
C GLY A 142 -5.29 -15.34 14.30
N ALA A 143 -6.46 -15.44 14.95
CA ALA A 143 -7.62 -14.64 14.59
C ALA A 143 -7.29 -13.14 14.66
N SER A 144 -7.59 -12.42 13.57
CA SER A 144 -7.21 -11.02 13.41
C SER A 144 -8.37 -10.05 13.61
N ARG A 145 -9.53 -10.26 12.96
CA ARG A 145 -10.71 -9.37 13.02
C ARG A 145 -12.01 -10.14 12.84
N MET A 146 -13.13 -9.51 13.18
CA MET A 146 -14.48 -10.05 13.01
C MET A 146 -15.42 -9.06 12.30
N LEU A 147 -16.40 -9.59 11.58
CA LEU A 147 -17.53 -8.84 11.02
C LEU A 147 -18.84 -9.55 11.36
N SER A 148 -19.81 -8.81 11.89
CA SER A 148 -21.19 -9.28 12.03
C SER A 148 -21.99 -8.82 10.82
N TYR A 149 -22.59 -9.76 10.10
CA TYR A 149 -23.44 -9.46 8.95
C TYR A 149 -24.54 -10.50 8.80
N ASN A 150 -25.80 -10.05 8.69
CA ASN A 150 -26.97 -10.89 8.46
C ASN A 150 -27.04 -12.12 9.38
N ARG A 151 -26.88 -11.89 10.70
CA ARG A 151 -26.88 -12.92 11.77
C ARG A 151 -25.77 -13.96 11.63
N LYS A 152 -24.73 -13.67 10.86
CA LYS A 152 -23.50 -14.47 10.79
C LYS A 152 -22.33 -13.66 11.30
N LEU A 153 -21.40 -14.34 11.95
CA LEU A 153 -20.14 -13.79 12.41
C LEU A 153 -19.02 -14.35 11.55
N TYR A 154 -18.37 -13.48 10.77
CA TYR A 154 -17.22 -13.82 9.94
C TYR A 154 -15.95 -13.50 10.73
N ILE A 155 -15.03 -14.46 10.83
CA ILE A 155 -13.82 -14.40 11.65
C ILE A 155 -12.61 -14.60 10.73
N LEU A 156 -11.72 -13.62 10.67
CA LEU A 156 -10.51 -13.69 9.85
C LEU A 156 -9.41 -14.47 10.58
N LEU A 157 -9.22 -15.73 10.19
CA LEU A 157 -8.15 -16.65 10.62
C LEU A 157 -7.14 -16.83 9.49
N ASP A 158 -6.60 -18.03 9.24
CA ASP A 158 -5.90 -18.34 7.98
C ASP A 158 -6.91 -18.32 6.82
N ASP A 159 -8.05 -18.97 7.02
CA ASP A 159 -9.29 -18.85 6.22
C ASP A 159 -10.31 -17.94 6.92
N ILE A 160 -11.53 -17.87 6.39
CA ILE A 160 -12.64 -17.13 7.00
C ILE A 160 -13.61 -18.12 7.62
N GLU A 161 -13.60 -18.19 8.95
CA GLU A 161 -14.56 -19.00 9.71
C GLU A 161 -15.86 -18.22 9.91
N ILE A 162 -16.99 -18.89 9.81
CA ILE A 162 -18.33 -18.31 9.85
C ILE A 162 -19.13 -19.01 10.93
N ILE A 163 -19.65 -18.24 11.88
CA ILE A 163 -20.57 -18.74 12.91
C ILE A 163 -21.98 -18.23 12.63
N ASP A 164 -22.99 -19.12 12.67
CA ASP A 164 -24.39 -18.72 12.69
C ASP A 164 -24.80 -18.22 14.10
N LEU A 165 -25.18 -16.95 14.21
CA LEU A 165 -25.58 -16.36 15.48
C LEU A 165 -26.99 -16.79 15.92
N ALA A 166 -27.83 -17.32 15.03
CA ALA A 166 -29.13 -17.85 15.39
C ALA A 166 -29.02 -19.12 16.26
N SER A 167 -27.95 -19.91 16.07
CA SER A 167 -27.69 -21.13 16.83
C SER A 167 -27.26 -20.86 18.28
N LEU A 168 -26.88 -19.63 18.63
CA LEU A 168 -26.56 -19.25 20.02
C LEU A 168 -27.75 -19.49 20.96
N SER A 169 -28.98 -19.46 20.44
CA SER A 169 -30.18 -19.78 21.21
C SER A 169 -30.31 -21.27 21.56
N THR A 170 -29.63 -22.16 20.84
CA THR A 170 -29.68 -23.62 21.01
C THR A 170 -28.48 -24.18 21.77
N ASN A 171 -27.60 -23.33 22.33
CA ASN A 171 -26.34 -23.72 23.00
C ASN A 171 -25.43 -24.61 22.12
N PHE A 172 -25.50 -24.45 20.81
CA PHE A 172 -24.65 -25.13 19.84
C PHE A 172 -24.17 -24.11 18.81
N VAL A 173 -22.94 -24.24 18.32
CA VAL A 173 -22.36 -23.29 17.36
C VAL A 173 -22.28 -23.98 16.01
N GLU A 174 -23.13 -23.56 15.06
CA GLU A 174 -22.99 -24.01 13.68
C GLU A 174 -21.87 -23.20 13.01
N THR A 175 -20.91 -23.90 12.42
CA THR A 175 -19.72 -23.31 11.80
C THR A 175 -19.63 -23.68 10.32
N ALA A 176 -19.06 -22.78 9.53
CA ALA A 176 -18.66 -23.01 8.15
C ALA A 176 -17.33 -22.29 7.88
N SER A 177 -16.56 -22.78 6.91
CA SER A 177 -15.30 -22.15 6.51
C SER A 177 -15.38 -21.67 5.07
N MET A 178 -14.65 -20.61 4.74
CA MET A 178 -14.59 -19.99 3.43
C MET A 178 -13.18 -19.49 3.14
N ASP A 179 -12.70 -19.78 1.93
CA ASP A 179 -11.38 -19.34 1.50
C ASP A 179 -11.29 -17.80 1.45
N LYS A 180 -10.11 -17.26 1.79
CA LYS A 180 -9.79 -15.85 1.55
C LYS A 180 -9.53 -15.58 0.07
N PRO A 181 -9.58 -14.31 -0.37
CA PRO A 181 -9.11 -13.96 -1.69
C PRO A 181 -7.63 -14.37 -1.86
N GLU A 182 -7.34 -15.10 -2.94
CA GLU A 182 -5.98 -15.54 -3.28
C GLU A 182 -4.98 -14.38 -3.19
N PHE A 183 -3.87 -14.64 -2.52
CA PHE A 183 -2.85 -13.64 -2.29
C PHE A 183 -1.51 -14.30 -2.28
N CYS A 184 -0.52 -13.67 -2.93
CA CYS A 184 0.85 -14.02 -2.62
C CYS A 184 1.53 -12.95 -1.80
N SER A 185 1.98 -13.40 -0.63
CA SER A 185 2.62 -12.61 0.42
C SER A 185 4.08 -12.31 0.15
N PHE A 186 4.57 -12.49 -1.10
CA PHE A 186 5.95 -12.26 -1.55
C PHE A 186 6.60 -11.03 -0.90
N GLY A 187 7.29 -11.32 0.21
CA GLY A 187 7.63 -10.47 1.37
C GLY A 187 7.08 -9.07 1.38
N ILE A 188 5.76 -9.04 1.56
CA ILE A 188 5.00 -7.86 1.91
C ILE A 188 4.20 -8.23 3.17
N GLY A 189 4.31 -7.43 4.22
CA GLY A 189 3.40 -7.51 5.36
C GLY A 189 2.02 -7.03 4.95
N PHE A 190 0.98 -7.45 5.67
CA PHE A 190 -0.37 -7.02 5.39
C PHE A 190 -1.23 -6.92 6.64
N VAL A 191 -2.32 -6.15 6.52
CA VAL A 191 -3.41 -6.09 7.49
C VAL A 191 -4.71 -6.28 6.71
N GLU A 192 -5.61 -7.10 7.23
CA GLU A 192 -6.86 -7.47 6.59
C GLU A 192 -8.06 -6.96 7.40
N HIS A 193 -9.05 -6.47 6.67
CA HIS A 193 -10.31 -5.98 7.22
C HIS A 193 -11.46 -6.52 6.39
N MET A 194 -12.58 -6.80 7.05
CA MET A 194 -13.86 -6.94 6.38
C MET A 194 -14.72 -5.72 6.67
N VAL A 195 -15.48 -5.27 5.68
CA VAL A 195 -16.33 -4.08 5.76
C VAL A 195 -17.69 -4.44 5.16
N GLU A 196 -18.75 -4.23 5.92
CA GLU A 196 -20.11 -4.22 5.38
C GLU A 196 -20.39 -2.85 4.76
N SER A 197 -20.94 -2.83 3.55
CA SER A 197 -21.44 -1.61 2.93
C SER A 197 -22.63 -1.89 2.04
N CYS A 198 -23.77 -1.28 2.37
CA CYS A 198 -25.00 -1.34 1.58
C CYS A 198 -25.50 -2.76 1.29
N GLY A 199 -25.27 -3.71 2.20
CA GLY A 199 -25.63 -5.11 2.04
C GLY A 199 -24.58 -5.97 1.36
N ASP A 200 -23.45 -5.41 0.93
CA ASP A 200 -22.31 -6.15 0.39
C ASP A 200 -21.20 -6.31 1.45
N ILE A 201 -20.42 -7.39 1.33
CA ILE A 201 -19.22 -7.59 2.15
C ILE A 201 -17.99 -7.34 1.28
N PHE A 202 -17.11 -6.47 1.77
CA PHE A 202 -15.82 -6.19 1.18
C PHE A 202 -14.69 -6.74 2.05
N PHE A 203 -13.69 -7.30 1.41
CA PHE A 203 -12.41 -7.68 2.00
C PHE A 203 -11.35 -6.69 1.55
N VAL A 204 -10.75 -5.98 2.51
CA VAL A 204 -9.71 -4.99 2.26
C VAL A 204 -8.40 -5.50 2.83
N ARG A 205 -7.37 -5.58 1.98
CA ARG A 205 -6.01 -5.94 2.38
C ARG A 205 -5.10 -4.74 2.19
N THR A 206 -4.52 -4.23 3.27
CA THR A 206 -3.52 -3.16 3.23
C THR A 206 -2.12 -3.75 3.27
N LEU A 207 -1.22 -3.31 2.39
CA LEU A 207 0.10 -3.93 2.21
C LEU A 207 1.25 -3.01 2.62
N PHE A 208 2.27 -3.61 3.25
CA PHE A 208 3.42 -2.95 3.85
C PHE A 208 4.72 -3.63 3.39
N PRO A 209 5.80 -2.88 3.13
CA PRO A 209 7.08 -3.48 2.76
C PRO A 209 7.65 -4.31 3.93
N SER A 210 7.30 -4.02 5.18
CA SER A 210 7.72 -4.82 6.32
C SER A 210 6.62 -4.91 7.39
N LEU A 211 6.96 -4.77 8.68
CA LEU A 211 5.98 -4.72 9.75
C LEU A 211 5.14 -3.44 9.63
N PRO A 212 3.81 -3.49 9.83
CA PRO A 212 2.94 -2.30 9.73
C PRO A 212 3.38 -1.14 10.63
N LYS A 213 3.83 -1.41 11.87
CA LYS A 213 4.32 -0.37 12.79
C LYS A 213 5.61 0.31 12.30
N ALA A 214 6.39 -0.37 11.45
CA ALA A 214 7.72 0.04 11.01
C ALA A 214 7.75 0.57 9.57
N SER A 215 6.61 0.68 8.89
CA SER A 215 6.59 1.08 7.48
C SER A 215 5.29 1.73 7.02
N SER A 216 5.37 2.44 5.90
CA SER A 216 4.22 3.05 5.25
C SER A 216 3.47 2.04 4.39
N ILE A 217 2.16 2.27 4.20
CA ILE A 217 1.37 1.53 3.21
C ILE A 217 1.98 1.75 1.82
N VAL A 218 2.17 0.68 1.05
CA VAL A 218 2.75 0.71 -0.30
C VAL A 218 1.80 0.20 -1.39
N ASP A 219 0.77 -0.54 -1.00
CA ASP A 219 -0.18 -1.21 -1.89
C ASP A 219 -1.44 -1.59 -1.06
N PHE A 220 -2.54 -1.90 -1.73
CA PHE A 220 -3.80 -2.34 -1.13
C PHE A 220 -4.62 -3.17 -2.14
N GLU A 221 -5.51 -4.00 -1.65
CA GLU A 221 -6.42 -4.80 -2.48
C GLU A 221 -7.82 -4.79 -1.88
N ILE A 222 -8.84 -4.77 -2.75
CA ILE A 222 -10.24 -4.77 -2.35
C ILE A 222 -10.97 -5.85 -3.14
N TYR A 223 -11.69 -6.70 -2.43
CA TYR A 223 -12.52 -7.74 -3.00
C TYR A 223 -13.95 -7.58 -2.48
N GLN A 224 -14.94 -7.79 -3.33
CA GLN A 224 -16.34 -7.91 -2.95
C GLN A 224 -16.72 -9.39 -2.94
N LEU A 225 -17.49 -9.81 -1.94
CA LEU A 225 -18.02 -11.16 -1.85
C LEU A 225 -19.21 -11.32 -2.80
N ASP A 226 -19.15 -12.29 -3.71
CA ASP A 226 -20.26 -12.65 -4.58
C ASP A 226 -21.08 -13.79 -3.95
N PHE A 227 -22.16 -13.43 -3.26
CA PHE A 227 -23.09 -14.39 -2.68
C PHE A 227 -23.80 -15.28 -3.72
N ALA A 228 -23.92 -14.84 -4.98
CA ALA A 228 -24.62 -15.59 -6.02
C ALA A 228 -23.72 -16.67 -6.63
N ASN A 229 -22.42 -16.42 -6.73
CA ASN A 229 -21.45 -17.32 -7.34
C ASN A 229 -20.60 -18.05 -6.29
N GLN A 230 -21.23 -18.97 -5.55
CA GLN A 230 -20.55 -19.87 -4.59
C GLN A 230 -19.74 -19.14 -3.50
N ASN A 231 -20.13 -17.91 -3.11
CA ASN A 231 -19.38 -17.09 -2.15
C ASN A 231 -17.92 -16.83 -2.59
N SER A 232 -17.70 -16.60 -3.89
CA SER A 232 -16.38 -16.29 -4.42
C SER A 232 -16.02 -14.81 -4.25
N TRP A 233 -14.73 -14.55 -4.08
CA TRP A 233 -14.21 -13.19 -3.95
C TRP A 233 -13.90 -12.58 -5.32
N MET A 234 -14.51 -11.43 -5.62
CA MET A 234 -14.25 -10.68 -6.85
C MET A 234 -13.45 -9.42 -6.55
N ARG A 235 -12.29 -9.24 -7.19
CA ARG A 235 -11.52 -8.00 -7.01
C ARG A 235 -12.26 -6.81 -7.64
N VAL A 236 -12.30 -5.69 -6.92
CA VAL A 236 -12.93 -4.44 -7.38
C VAL A 236 -11.91 -3.29 -7.42
N GLU A 237 -12.11 -2.34 -8.34
CA GLU A 237 -11.26 -1.12 -8.43
C GLU A 237 -11.76 0.03 -7.54
N GLY A 238 -12.99 -0.06 -7.04
CA GLY A 238 -13.65 0.99 -6.27
C GLY A 238 -14.82 0.44 -5.46
N ILE A 239 -15.33 1.28 -4.57
CA ILE A 239 -16.42 0.99 -3.61
C ILE A 239 -17.63 1.90 -3.83
N GLY A 240 -17.67 2.59 -4.98
CA GLY A 240 -18.77 3.49 -5.37
C GLY A 240 -18.81 4.75 -4.48
N ASP A 241 -20.03 5.15 -4.08
CA ASP A 241 -20.27 6.37 -3.31
C ASP A 241 -19.91 6.22 -1.81
N SER A 242 -19.46 5.03 -1.40
CA SER A 242 -19.06 4.75 -0.03
C SER A 242 -17.63 5.23 0.29
N THR A 243 -17.40 5.49 1.57
CA THR A 243 -16.09 5.73 2.17
C THR A 243 -15.86 4.70 3.27
N PHE A 244 -14.73 4.01 3.27
CA PHE A 244 -14.40 3.03 4.32
C PHE A 244 -13.50 3.62 5.38
N PHE A 245 -13.75 3.27 6.64
CA PHE A 245 -13.01 3.70 7.82
C PHE A 245 -12.45 2.47 8.54
N LEU A 246 -11.14 2.32 8.55
CA LEU A 246 -10.43 1.16 9.08
C LEU A 246 -9.58 1.55 10.29
N ASP A 247 -9.60 0.69 11.31
CA ASP A 247 -8.74 0.80 12.49
C ASP A 247 -8.46 -0.58 13.11
N ARG A 248 -7.95 -0.59 14.35
CA ARG A 248 -7.59 -1.82 15.05
C ARG A 248 -8.79 -2.67 15.50
N HIS A 249 -10.00 -2.14 15.51
CA HIS A 249 -11.21 -2.84 15.95
C HIS A 249 -12.02 -3.42 14.78
N GLY A 250 -11.81 -2.93 13.56
CA GLY A 250 -12.48 -3.44 12.37
C GLY A 250 -12.62 -2.36 11.30
N GLY A 251 -13.48 -2.63 10.34
CA GLY A 251 -13.83 -1.69 9.27
C GLY A 251 -15.30 -1.28 9.34
N GLN A 252 -15.58 -0.04 8.98
CA GLN A 252 -16.94 0.49 8.83
C GLN A 252 -17.05 1.20 7.49
N SER A 253 -18.26 1.27 6.95
CA SER A 253 -18.56 2.09 5.78
C SER A 253 -19.44 3.27 6.15
N PHE A 254 -19.30 4.34 5.38
CA PHE A 254 -20.12 5.55 5.48
C PHE A 254 -20.47 6.00 4.08
N CYS A 255 -21.73 6.34 3.84
CA CYS A 255 -22.17 6.86 2.54
C CYS A 255 -23.07 8.08 2.79
N SER A 256 -22.58 9.27 2.43
CA SER A 256 -23.34 10.51 2.48
C SER A 256 -22.89 11.43 1.35
N HIS A 257 -23.85 11.93 0.56
CA HIS A 257 -23.58 12.92 -0.48
C HIS A 257 -23.27 14.32 0.08
N ASP A 258 -23.60 14.58 1.35
CA ASP A 258 -23.32 15.83 2.05
C ASP A 258 -22.03 15.76 2.91
N SER A 259 -21.24 14.69 2.76
CA SER A 259 -19.99 14.51 3.49
C SER A 259 -18.87 15.39 2.93
N GLN A 260 -18.01 15.90 3.81
CA GLN A 260 -16.72 16.50 3.41
C GLN A 260 -15.64 15.45 3.12
N PHE A 261 -15.91 14.18 3.43
CA PHE A 261 -15.02 13.08 3.07
C PHE A 261 -15.21 12.70 1.62
N ASP A 262 -14.09 12.42 0.96
CA ASP A 262 -14.12 11.96 -0.41
C ASP A 262 -14.77 10.56 -0.49
N GLN A 263 -15.66 10.42 -1.45
CA GLN A 263 -16.24 9.13 -1.82
C GLN A 263 -15.20 8.26 -2.51
N ASN A 264 -15.49 6.96 -2.63
CA ASN A 264 -14.58 5.99 -3.24
C ASN A 264 -13.17 6.03 -2.61
N CYS A 265 -13.11 6.20 -1.28
CA CYS A 265 -11.87 6.33 -0.52
C CYS A 265 -11.85 5.44 0.73
N ILE A 266 -10.66 5.08 1.19
CA ILE A 266 -10.44 4.37 2.44
C ILE A 266 -9.60 5.24 3.38
N TYR A 267 -10.09 5.47 4.59
CA TYR A 267 -9.39 6.14 5.67
C TYR A 267 -8.92 5.08 6.69
N HIS A 268 -7.61 4.90 6.83
CA HIS A 268 -7.04 3.86 7.69
C HIS A 268 -6.19 4.49 8.80
N ALA A 269 -6.62 4.34 10.05
CA ALA A 269 -5.87 4.79 11.22
C ALA A 269 -4.90 3.69 11.68
N LEU A 270 -3.61 4.01 11.76
CA LEU A 270 -2.55 3.07 12.12
C LEU A 270 -1.54 3.69 13.09
N THR A 271 -1.24 2.92 14.14
CA THR A 271 -0.13 3.19 15.06
C THR A 271 1.20 2.79 14.42
N CYS A 272 2.10 3.74 14.24
CA CYS A 272 3.47 3.55 13.75
C CYS A 272 4.49 3.99 14.81
N TYR A 273 5.76 3.61 14.65
CA TYR A 273 6.82 3.99 15.59
C TYR A 273 7.07 5.49 15.68
N ASP A 274 6.75 6.25 14.62
CA ASP A 274 6.86 7.71 14.59
C ASP A 274 5.57 8.43 15.01
N GLY A 275 4.55 7.69 15.44
CA GLY A 275 3.27 8.20 15.90
C GLY A 275 2.09 7.62 15.11
N GLU A 276 0.94 8.27 15.26
CA GLU A 276 -0.32 7.81 14.71
C GLU A 276 -0.55 8.42 13.34
N ARG A 277 -0.79 7.57 12.34
CA ARG A 277 -0.96 7.99 10.95
C ARG A 277 -2.38 7.70 10.50
N ILE A 278 -3.04 8.73 9.97
CA ILE A 278 -4.33 8.59 9.29
C ILE A 278 -4.05 8.58 7.80
N TYR A 279 -4.12 7.40 7.20
CA TYR A 279 -3.98 7.22 5.76
C TYR A 279 -5.30 7.53 5.06
N LYS A 280 -5.22 8.18 3.90
CA LYS A 280 -6.29 8.25 2.90
C LYS A 280 -5.80 7.54 1.65
N ILE A 281 -6.55 6.53 1.22
CA ILE A 281 -6.36 5.78 -0.02
C ILE A 281 -7.49 6.20 -0.97
N CYS A 282 -7.14 6.92 -2.03
CA CYS A 282 -8.09 7.35 -3.05
C CYS A 282 -8.16 6.28 -4.14
N LEU A 283 -9.34 5.71 -4.39
CA LEU A 283 -9.47 4.60 -5.35
C LEU A 283 -9.62 5.07 -6.80
N ASP A 284 -10.04 6.32 -7.01
CA ASP A 284 -10.19 6.91 -8.35
C ASP A 284 -8.87 7.07 -9.10
N ASP A 285 -7.86 7.58 -8.38
CA ASP A 285 -6.51 7.83 -8.89
C ASP A 285 -5.46 6.85 -8.36
N GLN A 286 -5.85 6.01 -7.40
CA GLN A 286 -5.01 5.03 -6.71
C GLN A 286 -3.78 5.63 -6.06
N THR A 287 -4.01 6.67 -5.27
CA THR A 287 -2.96 7.30 -4.49
C THR A 287 -3.16 7.10 -3.01
N ILE A 288 -2.04 6.96 -2.31
CA ILE A 288 -1.98 6.82 -0.86
C ILE A 288 -1.37 8.09 -0.31
N SER A 289 -2.04 8.67 0.68
CA SER A 289 -1.54 9.77 1.48
C SER A 289 -1.75 9.51 2.96
N PHE A 290 -1.03 10.23 3.82
CA PHE A 290 -1.37 10.26 5.24
C PHE A 290 -1.09 11.61 5.89
N ASN A 291 -1.73 11.82 7.03
CA ASN A 291 -1.40 12.85 8.00
C ASN A 291 -0.84 12.20 9.27
N LEU A 292 0.30 12.69 9.77
CA LEU A 292 0.87 12.28 11.06
C LEU A 292 0.25 13.14 12.17
N LEU A 293 -0.27 12.49 13.21
CA LEU A 293 -0.85 13.17 14.35
C LEU A 293 0.24 13.66 15.32
N PRO A 294 0.02 14.80 16.03
CA PRO A 294 0.99 15.33 16.98
C PRO A 294 1.36 14.33 18.08
N ALA A 295 2.65 14.27 18.44
CA ALA A 295 3.31 13.25 19.28
C ALA A 295 2.86 13.14 20.76
N ASN A 296 1.71 13.72 21.15
CA ASN A 296 1.19 13.63 22.53
C ASN A 296 0.27 12.42 22.77
N ALA A 297 0.08 11.60 21.74
CA ALA A 297 -0.47 10.26 21.85
C ALA A 297 0.66 9.31 21.44
N VAL A 298 1.23 8.49 22.31
CA VAL A 298 0.68 7.19 22.70
C VAL A 298 1.64 6.52 23.71
N GLN A 299 1.07 5.87 24.74
CA GLN A 299 1.63 4.68 25.40
C GLN A 299 0.93 3.45 24.79
N ASP A 300 1.59 2.28 24.74
CA ASP A 300 1.13 1.04 24.06
C ASP A 300 -0.30 0.56 24.39
N GLU A 301 -0.94 1.12 25.42
CA GLU A 301 -2.30 0.78 25.87
C GLU A 301 -3.41 1.62 25.21
N CYS A 302 -3.10 2.74 24.55
CA CYS A 302 -4.11 3.58 23.90
C CYS A 302 -4.67 2.93 22.61
N SER A 303 -5.98 3.04 22.39
CA SER A 303 -6.63 2.59 21.16
C SER A 303 -7.37 3.74 20.48
N PHE A 304 -7.11 3.92 19.18
CA PHE A 304 -7.88 4.80 18.33
C PHE A 304 -8.98 4.01 17.63
N TYR A 305 -10.15 4.62 17.54
CA TYR A 305 -11.27 4.05 16.82
C TYR A 305 -12.13 5.14 16.20
N TRP A 306 -12.56 4.90 14.97
CA TRP A 306 -13.54 5.71 14.25
C TRP A 306 -14.94 5.73 14.90
N ILE A 307 -15.56 6.89 14.96
CA ILE A 307 -16.99 7.06 15.24
C ILE A 307 -17.63 7.74 14.05
N LEU A 308 -18.65 7.09 13.50
CA LEU A 308 -19.38 7.56 12.33
C LEU A 308 -20.71 8.17 12.77
N PRO A 309 -21.18 9.25 12.11
CA PRO A 309 -22.52 9.77 12.28
C PRO A 309 -23.58 8.71 12.00
N VAL A 310 -24.65 8.74 12.79
CA VAL A 310 -25.89 8.02 12.45
C VAL A 310 -26.62 8.85 11.40
N ILE A 311 -26.63 8.38 10.15
CA ILE A 311 -27.50 8.96 9.13
C ILE A 311 -28.86 8.28 9.28
N PRO A 312 -29.96 9.01 9.52
CA PRO A 312 -31.29 8.41 9.49
C PRO A 312 -31.48 7.71 8.15
N PRO A 313 -32.03 6.48 8.11
CA PRO A 313 -32.21 5.78 6.86
C PRO A 313 -33.03 6.67 5.93
N ILE A 314 -32.43 7.08 4.81
CA ILE A 314 -33.15 7.73 3.73
C ILE A 314 -34.24 6.73 3.34
N GLN A 315 -35.50 7.04 3.65
CA GLN A 315 -36.62 6.32 3.07
C GLN A 315 -36.36 6.32 1.58
N LYS A 316 -36.10 5.15 0.99
CA LYS A 316 -36.09 4.99 -0.47
C LYS A 316 -37.45 5.51 -0.94
N HIS A 317 -37.49 6.77 -1.36
CA HIS A 317 -38.62 7.29 -2.10
C HIS A 317 -38.61 6.51 -3.40
N ALA A 318 -39.50 5.53 -3.46
CA ALA A 318 -39.83 4.83 -4.68
C ALA A 318 -40.49 5.82 -5.65
N HIS A 319 -39.69 6.56 -6.42
CA HIS A 319 -40.12 7.39 -7.56
C HIS A 319 -38.87 7.66 -8.42
N LEU A 320 -38.76 7.39 -9.72
CA LEU A 320 -39.65 6.82 -10.72
C LEU A 320 -38.78 5.99 -11.67
N THR A 321 -39.26 4.81 -12.05
CA THR A 321 -38.85 4.15 -13.29
C THR A 321 -39.20 5.07 -14.47
N SER A 322 -38.24 5.86 -14.94
CA SER A 322 -38.28 6.32 -16.33
C SER A 322 -37.54 5.28 -17.16
N SER A 323 -38.33 4.43 -17.80
CA SER A 323 -37.88 3.62 -18.93
C SER A 323 -37.51 4.58 -20.06
N GLU A 324 -36.25 4.99 -20.16
CA GLU A 324 -35.70 5.48 -21.42
C GLU A 324 -34.89 4.36 -22.05
N THR A 325 -35.49 3.81 -23.09
CA THR A 325 -34.93 2.86 -24.03
C THR A 325 -33.64 3.46 -24.58
N ILE A 326 -32.50 2.80 -24.34
CA ILE A 326 -31.25 3.08 -25.05
C ILE A 326 -31.47 2.62 -26.50
N ILE A 327 -32.01 3.52 -27.32
CA ILE A 327 -31.95 3.39 -28.77
C ILE A 327 -30.50 3.63 -29.17
N GLY A 328 -29.95 2.65 -29.89
CA GLY A 328 -28.58 2.65 -30.37
C GLY A 328 -28.19 3.96 -31.01
N ARG A 329 -27.10 4.56 -30.53
CA ARG A 329 -26.42 5.62 -31.26
C ARG A 329 -25.73 5.01 -32.47
N GLU A 330 -26.43 5.05 -33.59
CA GLU A 330 -25.82 4.98 -34.91
C GLU A 330 -24.79 6.11 -35.06
N VAL A 331 -23.64 5.71 -35.61
CA VAL A 331 -22.55 6.59 -36.02
C VAL A 331 -23.04 7.44 -37.19
N CYS A 332 -23.34 8.71 -36.93
CA CYS A 332 -23.60 9.68 -37.98
C CYS A 332 -22.28 10.27 -38.49
N GLN A 333 -21.72 9.67 -39.55
CA GLN A 333 -20.76 10.33 -40.42
C GLN A 333 -21.45 11.50 -41.13
N LYS A 334 -21.23 12.73 -40.66
CA LYS A 334 -21.45 13.93 -41.48
C LYS A 334 -20.15 14.27 -42.19
N GLY A 335 -20.04 13.78 -43.42
CA GLY A 335 -19.14 14.34 -44.41
C GLY A 335 -19.65 15.72 -44.83
N CYS A 336 -18.83 16.76 -44.66
CA CYS A 336 -19.03 18.02 -45.34
C CYS A 336 -18.31 17.94 -46.70
N TYR A 337 -19.09 17.74 -47.76
CA TYR A 337 -18.67 18.03 -49.13
C TYR A 337 -18.64 19.56 -49.30
N LEU A 338 -17.49 20.10 -49.67
CA LEU A 338 -17.38 21.40 -50.32
C LEU A 338 -16.70 21.17 -51.67
N GLU A 339 -17.51 21.08 -52.72
CA GLU A 339 -17.06 21.26 -54.08
C GLU A 339 -16.60 22.71 -54.28
N LYS A 340 -15.33 22.90 -54.60
CA LYS A 340 -14.88 24.08 -55.34
C LYS A 340 -14.02 23.63 -56.50
N GLN A 341 -14.60 23.76 -57.68
CA GLN A 341 -13.91 23.71 -58.96
C GLN A 341 -12.80 24.76 -58.98
N HIS A 342 -11.55 24.34 -59.20
CA HIS A 342 -10.55 25.23 -59.76
C HIS A 342 -9.71 24.50 -60.81
N LYS A 343 -9.74 25.10 -62.00
CA LYS A 343 -9.06 24.70 -63.23
C LYS A 343 -7.56 24.50 -63.00
N ASN A 344 -7.03 23.48 -63.66
CA ASN A 344 -5.62 23.28 -63.92
C ASN A 344 -4.95 24.58 -64.37
N ARG A 345 -4.06 25.10 -63.53
CA ARG A 345 -2.86 25.80 -63.98
C ARG A 345 -1.69 25.09 -63.34
N GLU A 346 -0.94 24.38 -64.19
CA GLU A 346 0.37 23.86 -63.86
C GLU A 346 1.23 25.02 -63.39
N VAL A 347 1.58 25.00 -62.10
CA VAL A 347 2.70 25.74 -61.55
C VAL A 347 3.82 24.72 -61.41
N PRO A 348 5.05 24.98 -61.88
CA PRO A 348 6.14 24.03 -61.75
C PRO A 348 6.40 23.79 -60.26
N ILE A 349 6.26 22.54 -59.81
CA ILE A 349 6.70 22.11 -58.49
C ILE A 349 8.23 22.23 -58.49
N SER A 350 8.74 23.35 -57.99
CA SER A 350 10.15 23.45 -57.65
C SER A 350 10.37 22.81 -56.28
N ILE A 351 11.03 21.64 -56.31
CA ILE A 351 11.77 21.02 -55.21
C ILE A 351 10.89 20.65 -54.00
N ALA A 352 10.22 19.51 -54.10
CA ALA A 352 9.89 18.74 -52.91
C ALA A 352 11.22 18.20 -52.34
N MET A 353 11.82 18.94 -51.39
CA MET A 353 12.83 18.35 -50.52
C MET A 353 12.17 17.16 -49.82
N PRO A 354 12.72 15.94 -49.94
CA PRO A 354 12.29 14.84 -49.10
C PRO A 354 12.40 15.31 -47.64
N LEU A 355 11.38 15.08 -46.80
CA LEU A 355 11.50 15.40 -45.36
C LEU A 355 12.78 14.79 -44.75
N ALA A 356 13.31 13.71 -45.32
CA ALA A 356 14.59 13.11 -44.99
C ALA A 356 15.84 14.03 -45.15
N GLU A 357 15.72 15.17 -45.83
CA GLU A 357 16.79 16.16 -46.08
C GLU A 357 16.69 17.40 -45.18
N LEU A 358 15.71 17.48 -44.27
CA LEU A 358 15.63 18.56 -43.29
C LEU A 358 16.91 18.59 -42.42
N PRO A 359 17.54 19.76 -42.24
CA PRO A 359 18.68 19.93 -41.36
C PRO A 359 18.42 19.39 -39.94
N ILE A 360 19.41 18.71 -39.38
CA ILE A 360 19.29 17.96 -38.12
C ILE A 360 18.93 18.86 -36.93
N ASP A 361 19.39 20.10 -36.94
CA ASP A 361 19.13 21.15 -35.96
C ASP A 361 17.66 21.60 -35.96
N ILE A 362 17.04 21.72 -37.14
CA ILE A 362 15.61 22.01 -37.26
C ILE A 362 14.79 20.82 -36.76
N MET A 363 15.18 19.60 -37.14
CA MET A 363 14.52 18.37 -36.70
C MET A 363 14.62 18.16 -35.19
N GLN A 364 15.76 18.48 -34.58
CA GLN A 364 15.94 18.46 -33.12
C GLN A 364 15.00 19.46 -32.44
N LYS A 365 14.93 20.71 -32.92
CA LYS A 365 14.00 21.72 -32.37
C LYS A 365 12.53 21.30 -32.49
N ILE A 366 12.13 20.69 -33.60
CA ILE A 366 10.78 20.13 -33.76
C ILE A 366 10.56 19.02 -32.73
N SER A 367 11.51 18.10 -32.59
CA SER A 367 11.42 16.99 -31.63
C SER A 367 11.34 17.45 -30.18
N GLU A 368 12.02 18.53 -29.81
CA GLU A 368 11.99 19.11 -28.44
C GLU A 368 10.64 19.75 -28.08
N GLN A 369 9.91 20.26 -29.08
CA GLN A 369 8.63 20.93 -28.91
C GLN A 369 7.44 19.96 -28.98
N LEU A 370 7.65 18.74 -29.44
CA LEU A 370 6.59 17.73 -29.54
C LEU A 370 6.30 17.08 -28.18
N PRO A 371 5.03 16.69 -27.93
CA PRO A 371 4.71 15.76 -26.87
C PRO A 371 5.56 14.49 -26.99
N LEU A 372 5.95 13.89 -25.87
CA LEU A 372 6.90 12.76 -25.85
C LEU A 372 6.53 11.60 -26.74
N LYS A 373 5.23 11.31 -26.78
CA LYS A 373 4.65 10.28 -27.64
C LYS A 373 4.91 10.57 -29.12
N ASP A 374 4.82 11.83 -29.52
CA ASP A 374 4.96 12.26 -30.91
C ASP A 374 6.43 12.44 -31.30
N ALA A 375 7.28 12.90 -30.39
CA ALA A 375 8.73 12.88 -30.56
C ALA A 375 9.27 11.43 -30.74
N GLY A 376 8.72 10.46 -29.99
CA GLY A 376 9.01 9.04 -30.18
C GLY A 376 8.55 8.52 -31.54
N ARG A 377 7.34 8.89 -31.99
CA ARG A 377 6.80 8.53 -33.32
C ARG A 377 7.61 9.14 -34.45
N LEU A 378 8.12 10.37 -34.29
CA LEU A 378 8.94 11.04 -35.30
C LEU A 378 10.16 10.19 -35.69
N ARG A 379 10.79 9.55 -34.70
CA ARG A 379 11.90 8.61 -34.93
C ARG A 379 11.51 7.36 -35.72
N THR A 380 10.23 6.96 -35.71
CA THR A 380 9.76 5.76 -36.42
C THR A 380 9.48 6.01 -37.91
N VAL A 381 9.50 7.27 -38.35
CA VAL A 381 9.19 7.65 -39.73
C VAL A 381 10.25 7.15 -40.72
N CYS A 382 11.55 7.28 -40.40
CA CYS A 382 12.62 6.75 -41.24
C CYS A 382 13.91 6.44 -40.45
N LYS A 383 14.75 5.55 -41.00
CA LYS A 383 16.03 5.12 -40.38
C LYS A 383 17.01 6.27 -40.11
N PRO A 384 17.20 7.27 -41.00
CA PRO A 384 18.05 8.42 -40.72
C PRO A 384 17.62 9.19 -39.47
N TRP A 385 16.32 9.53 -39.38
CA TRP A 385 15.78 10.24 -38.22
C TRP A 385 15.84 9.42 -36.94
N ALA A 386 15.60 8.11 -37.01
CA ALA A 386 15.77 7.21 -35.86
C ALA A 386 17.19 7.27 -35.26
N LYS A 387 18.21 7.45 -36.12
CA LYS A 387 19.63 7.54 -35.73
C LYS A 387 20.04 8.95 -35.30
N GLN A 388 19.50 9.97 -35.96
CA GLN A 388 19.94 11.36 -35.83
C GLN A 388 19.21 12.15 -34.75
N LEU A 389 17.91 11.88 -34.58
CA LEU A 389 17.15 12.52 -33.51
C LEU A 389 17.52 11.89 -32.18
N PRO A 390 17.60 12.68 -31.10
CA PRO A 390 17.71 12.15 -29.77
C PRO A 390 16.51 11.28 -29.44
N ASN A 391 16.70 10.26 -28.61
CA ASN A 391 15.56 9.49 -28.12
C ASN A 391 15.01 10.23 -26.92
N PRO A 392 13.82 10.83 -27.00
CA PRO A 392 13.30 11.62 -25.90
C PRO A 392 13.24 10.80 -24.61
N MET A 393 12.98 9.49 -24.68
CA MET A 393 13.01 8.62 -23.50
C MET A 393 14.44 8.33 -22.97
N LYS A 394 15.46 8.32 -23.83
CA LYS A 394 16.87 8.09 -23.44
C LYS A 394 17.52 9.35 -22.85
N GLU A 395 17.11 10.52 -23.33
CA GLU A 395 17.56 11.82 -22.81
C GLU A 395 16.79 12.28 -21.55
N GLU A 396 15.71 11.59 -21.19
CA GLU A 396 14.84 12.04 -20.11
C GLU A 396 15.14 11.46 -18.72
N GLY A 397 16.16 10.61 -18.54
CA GLY A 397 16.59 10.19 -17.20
C GLY A 397 15.69 9.10 -16.59
N VAL A 398 15.53 9.11 -15.27
CA VAL A 398 14.81 8.07 -14.50
C VAL A 398 13.33 8.41 -14.39
N TRP A 399 12.47 7.41 -14.57
CA TRP A 399 11.01 7.54 -14.53
C TRP A 399 10.41 6.71 -13.41
N LEU A 400 9.37 7.23 -12.77
CA LEU A 400 8.49 6.45 -11.91
C LEU A 400 7.39 5.83 -12.79
N MET A 401 7.42 4.52 -12.94
CA MET A 401 6.36 3.76 -13.59
C MET A 401 5.36 3.29 -12.53
N TYR A 402 4.07 3.46 -12.75
CA TYR A 402 3.01 2.93 -11.88
C TYR A 402 1.80 2.52 -12.70
N CYS A 403 1.07 1.50 -12.27
CA CYS A 403 -0.07 0.99 -13.02
C CYS A 403 -1.31 1.09 -12.13
N PRO A 404 -2.12 2.16 -12.26
CA PRO A 404 -3.28 2.35 -11.42
C PRO A 404 -4.32 1.28 -11.74
N LYS A 405 -4.93 1.30 -12.93
CA LYS A 405 -6.07 0.43 -13.21
C LYS A 405 -5.68 -0.92 -13.79
N ILE A 406 -6.55 -1.92 -13.62
CA ILE A 406 -6.47 -3.26 -14.22
C ILE A 406 -6.56 -3.17 -15.78
N CYS A 407 -6.89 -2.00 -16.33
CA CYS A 407 -7.08 -1.74 -17.76
C CYS A 407 -5.80 -1.75 -18.65
N GLY A 408 -4.66 -2.21 -18.12
CA GLY A 408 -3.40 -2.37 -18.88
C GLY A 408 -2.75 -1.06 -19.31
N ALA A 409 -3.12 0.07 -18.70
CA ALA A 409 -2.44 1.35 -18.87
C ALA A 409 -1.54 1.64 -17.67
N CYS A 410 -0.27 1.95 -17.93
CA CYS A 410 0.67 2.37 -16.90
C CYS A 410 1.06 3.84 -17.11
N GLN A 411 1.13 4.59 -16.03
CA GLN A 411 1.58 5.96 -16.02
C GLN A 411 3.09 6.03 -15.81
N MET A 412 3.69 7.04 -16.42
CA MET A 412 5.11 7.34 -16.34
C MET A 412 5.26 8.77 -15.86
N TYR A 413 5.96 8.98 -14.74
CA TYR A 413 6.21 10.30 -14.17
C TYR A 413 7.71 10.57 -14.02
N ASN A 414 8.15 11.75 -14.44
CA ASN A 414 9.51 12.22 -14.28
C ASN A 414 9.56 13.34 -13.23
N PRO A 415 10.07 13.07 -12.02
CA PRO A 415 10.11 14.08 -10.96
C PRO A 415 11.04 15.24 -11.31
N CYS A 416 12.16 15.00 -11.99
CA CYS A 416 13.11 16.06 -12.31
C CYS A 416 12.52 17.10 -13.29
N LYS A 417 11.67 16.67 -14.22
CA LYS A 417 11.09 17.53 -15.27
C LYS A 417 9.62 17.88 -15.04
N GLY A 418 8.96 17.29 -14.04
CA GLY A 418 7.51 17.42 -13.84
C GLY A 418 6.68 16.93 -15.04
N LYS A 419 7.21 16.01 -15.84
CA LYS A 419 6.54 15.48 -17.04
C LYS A 419 5.85 14.16 -16.72
N GLN A 420 4.71 13.91 -17.36
CA GLN A 420 4.00 12.65 -17.27
C GLN A 420 3.40 12.20 -18.61
N PHE A 421 3.26 10.89 -18.81
CA PHE A 421 2.55 10.32 -19.94
C PHE A 421 2.04 8.90 -19.63
N THR A 422 1.06 8.44 -20.41
CA THR A 422 0.46 7.11 -20.28
C THR A 422 0.98 6.14 -21.33
N LEU A 423 1.37 4.94 -20.91
CA LEU A 423 1.74 3.79 -21.73
C LEU A 423 0.62 2.77 -21.76
N ASN A 424 0.10 2.47 -22.97
CA ASN A 424 -0.88 1.42 -23.16
C ASN A 424 -0.20 0.08 -23.44
N MET A 425 -0.41 -0.91 -22.58
CA MET A 425 0.18 -2.25 -22.66
C MET A 425 -0.74 -3.28 -23.36
N ASN A 426 -1.92 -2.85 -23.84
CA ASN A 426 -3.03 -3.67 -24.36
C ASN A 426 -2.75 -4.39 -25.70
N LYS A 427 -1.69 -5.20 -25.78
CA LYS A 427 -1.50 -6.16 -26.87
C LYS A 427 -1.88 -7.59 -26.50
N HIS A 428 -2.12 -7.88 -25.23
CA HIS A 428 -2.50 -9.21 -24.77
C HIS A 428 -3.75 -9.12 -23.89
N SER A 429 -4.77 -9.90 -24.24
CA SER A 429 -6.07 -10.05 -23.56
C SER A 429 -5.95 -10.75 -22.20
N SER A 430 -4.89 -10.47 -21.45
CA SER A 430 -4.52 -11.18 -20.23
C SER A 430 -4.28 -10.25 -19.04
N PHE A 431 -4.77 -9.00 -19.10
CA PHE A 431 -4.61 -8.04 -18.01
C PHE A 431 -5.79 -8.01 -17.03
N ASP A 432 -6.75 -8.95 -17.14
CA ASP A 432 -7.89 -9.07 -16.22
C ASP A 432 -7.48 -9.43 -14.78
N VAL A 433 -6.18 -9.65 -14.54
CA VAL A 433 -5.62 -9.90 -13.21
C VAL A 433 -4.60 -8.81 -12.89
N PRO A 434 -4.66 -8.22 -11.68
CA PRO A 434 -3.70 -7.24 -11.19
C PRO A 434 -2.25 -7.69 -11.34
N MET A 435 -1.40 -6.71 -11.67
CA MET A 435 0.04 -6.86 -11.75
C MET A 435 0.69 -6.14 -10.58
N ARG A 436 1.63 -6.78 -9.86
CA ARG A 436 2.51 -6.12 -8.88
C ARG A 436 3.91 -5.94 -9.48
N LEU A 437 4.43 -4.72 -9.49
CA LEU A 437 5.78 -4.38 -9.95
C LEU A 437 6.78 -4.71 -8.82
N LEU A 438 7.85 -5.45 -9.12
CA LEU A 438 8.74 -6.02 -8.09
C LEU A 438 10.17 -5.48 -8.14
N PHE A 439 10.72 -5.28 -9.33
CA PHE A 439 12.08 -4.79 -9.54
C PHE A 439 12.26 -4.30 -10.97
N SER A 440 13.13 -3.32 -11.20
CA SER A 440 13.51 -2.90 -12.54
C SER A 440 15.02 -2.80 -12.70
N LYS A 441 15.49 -3.13 -13.92
CA LYS A 441 16.88 -2.97 -14.34
C LYS A 441 16.96 -3.02 -15.86
N ASP A 442 17.90 -2.26 -16.43
CA ASP A 442 18.20 -2.28 -17.87
C ASP A 442 16.97 -2.05 -18.79
N GLY A 443 16.01 -1.21 -18.37
CA GLY A 443 14.77 -0.96 -19.10
C GLY A 443 13.72 -2.07 -19.02
N TRP A 444 13.94 -3.09 -18.19
CA TRP A 444 13.02 -4.18 -17.93
C TRP A 444 12.46 -4.11 -16.51
N VAL A 445 11.24 -4.56 -16.35
CA VAL A 445 10.53 -4.69 -15.07
C VAL A 445 10.23 -6.17 -14.84
N LEU A 446 10.54 -6.68 -13.66
CA LEU A 446 10.04 -7.94 -13.16
C LEU A 446 8.72 -7.66 -12.44
N ALA A 447 7.67 -8.38 -12.83
CA ALA A 447 6.34 -8.22 -12.29
C ALA A 447 5.71 -9.57 -11.93
N LEU A 448 4.81 -9.53 -10.97
CA LEU A 448 3.97 -10.63 -10.53
C LEU A 448 2.56 -10.41 -11.04
N LYS A 449 1.93 -11.44 -11.59
CA LYS A 449 0.51 -11.46 -11.93
C LYS A 449 -0.20 -12.52 -11.09
N GLY A 450 -1.29 -12.12 -10.44
CA GLY A 450 -1.99 -12.98 -9.47
C GLY A 450 -1.06 -13.36 -8.31
N SER A 451 -1.20 -14.59 -7.84
CA SER A 451 -0.40 -15.12 -6.74
C SER A 451 1.00 -15.55 -7.20
N ASN A 452 1.14 -16.39 -8.24
CA ASN A 452 2.41 -17.12 -8.45
C ASN A 452 3.06 -16.95 -9.83
N PHE A 453 2.58 -16.03 -10.68
CA PHE A 453 3.07 -15.89 -12.06
C PHE A 453 4.01 -14.70 -12.23
N LEU A 454 5.31 -14.98 -12.27
CA LEU A 454 6.33 -13.97 -12.56
C LEU A 454 6.58 -13.83 -14.07
N TYR A 455 6.87 -12.60 -14.50
CA TYR A 455 7.25 -12.31 -15.87
C TYR A 455 8.11 -11.05 -15.95
N PHE A 456 8.94 -11.00 -16.99
CA PHE A 456 9.60 -9.78 -17.40
C PHE A 456 8.72 -9.01 -18.37
N LEU A 457 8.73 -7.70 -18.21
CA LEU A 457 8.07 -6.74 -19.06
C LEU A 457 9.05 -5.64 -19.47
N ASN A 458 9.16 -5.38 -20.77
CA ASN A 458 9.75 -4.14 -21.25
C ASN A 458 8.63 -3.19 -21.69
N PRO A 459 8.32 -2.12 -20.94
CA PRO A 459 7.16 -1.27 -21.23
C PRO A 459 7.32 -0.46 -22.52
N PHE A 460 8.55 -0.27 -23.01
CA PHE A 460 8.84 0.52 -24.21
C PHE A 460 8.76 -0.32 -25.49
N THR A 461 9.30 -1.54 -25.47
CA THR A 461 9.22 -2.47 -26.61
C THR A 461 7.94 -3.31 -26.60
N LYS A 462 7.24 -3.36 -25.45
CA LYS A 462 6.10 -4.24 -25.17
C LYS A 462 6.46 -5.72 -25.32
N ASP A 463 7.70 -6.08 -24.99
CA ASP A 463 8.17 -7.47 -24.93
C ASP A 463 7.82 -8.07 -23.55
N PHE A 464 7.32 -9.30 -23.56
CA PHE A 464 6.86 -10.04 -22.39
C PHE A 464 7.51 -11.42 -22.34
N ARG A 465 8.04 -11.81 -21.19
CA ARG A 465 8.69 -13.12 -21.01
C ARG A 465 8.26 -13.76 -19.71
N HIS A 466 7.53 -14.87 -19.79
CA HIS A 466 7.07 -15.61 -18.63
C HIS A 466 8.19 -16.39 -17.96
N LEU A 467 8.13 -16.46 -16.63
CA LEU A 467 8.91 -17.38 -15.82
C LEU A 467 8.04 -18.57 -15.42
N PRO A 468 8.63 -19.71 -15.01
CA PRO A 468 7.90 -20.80 -14.39
C PRO A 468 7.11 -20.31 -13.16
N ARG A 469 5.96 -20.93 -12.93
CA ARG A 469 5.18 -20.72 -11.71
C ARG A 469 6.02 -21.06 -10.47
N LEU A 470 5.88 -20.27 -9.41
CA LEU A 470 6.40 -20.63 -8.09
C LEU A 470 5.43 -21.63 -7.44
N GLU A 471 5.94 -22.81 -7.08
CA GLU A 471 5.14 -23.92 -6.55
C GLU A 471 4.67 -23.63 -5.11
N ASP A 472 5.45 -22.90 -4.31
CA ASP A 472 5.12 -22.58 -2.91
C ASP A 472 4.99 -21.05 -2.65
N ASP A 473 4.27 -20.72 -1.58
CA ASP A 473 4.16 -19.36 -1.05
C ASP A 473 5.43 -18.97 -0.30
N TYR A 474 6.33 -18.28 -1.00
CA TYR A 474 7.57 -17.80 -0.41
C TYR A 474 7.48 -16.33 -0.02
N SER A 475 7.79 -15.99 1.23
CA SER A 475 8.05 -14.59 1.59
C SER A 475 9.52 -14.25 1.29
N TYR A 476 9.79 -13.17 0.55
CA TYR A 476 11.15 -12.64 0.32
C TYR A 476 11.25 -11.17 0.69
N LYS A 477 12.32 -10.75 1.34
CA LYS A 477 12.55 -9.33 1.67
C LYS A 477 13.16 -8.52 0.53
N GLY A 478 13.65 -9.20 -0.52
CA GLY A 478 14.10 -8.53 -1.73
C GLY A 478 14.21 -9.50 -2.90
N ILE A 479 14.00 -8.96 -4.11
CA ILE A 479 14.11 -9.69 -5.37
C ILE A 479 14.81 -8.82 -6.43
N ALA A 480 15.69 -9.41 -7.21
CA ALA A 480 16.39 -8.71 -8.28
C ALA A 480 16.72 -9.66 -9.42
N PHE A 481 17.09 -9.10 -10.58
CA PHE A 481 17.70 -9.88 -11.65
C PHE A 481 19.06 -9.31 -12.07
N SER A 482 19.95 -10.20 -12.52
CA SER A 482 21.35 -9.86 -12.79
C SER A 482 21.52 -8.93 -14.00
N CYS A 483 20.77 -9.15 -15.08
CA CYS A 483 20.81 -8.37 -16.32
C CYS A 483 19.53 -8.55 -17.17
N ALA A 484 19.34 -7.69 -18.17
CA ALA A 484 18.21 -7.78 -19.11
C ALA A 484 18.03 -9.21 -19.72
N PRO A 485 16.79 -9.72 -19.82
CA PRO A 485 16.49 -11.07 -20.30
C PRO A 485 16.55 -11.19 -21.84
N LYS A 486 17.53 -10.60 -22.53
CA LYS A 486 17.64 -10.57 -24.02
C LYS A 486 18.18 -11.89 -24.63
N ASN A 487 17.58 -13.03 -24.30
CA ASN A 487 18.05 -14.38 -24.67
C ASN A 487 19.43 -14.77 -24.09
N SER A 488 19.87 -14.12 -23.00
CA SER A 488 21.09 -14.49 -22.31
C SER A 488 20.81 -15.57 -21.26
N LEU A 489 21.44 -16.74 -21.38
CA LEU A 489 21.42 -17.79 -20.36
C LEU A 489 22.06 -17.35 -19.02
N ASN A 490 22.71 -16.17 -18.99
CA ASN A 490 23.34 -15.60 -17.80
C ASN A 490 22.39 -14.72 -16.97
N CYS A 491 21.18 -14.42 -17.47
CA CYS A 491 20.17 -13.72 -16.70
C CYS A 491 19.67 -14.63 -15.57
N MET A 492 19.82 -14.18 -14.33
CA MET A 492 19.38 -14.87 -13.12
C MET A 492 18.46 -13.95 -12.34
N VAL A 493 17.30 -14.46 -11.93
CA VAL A 493 16.47 -13.88 -10.87
C VAL A 493 16.93 -14.46 -9.54
N PHE A 494 17.05 -13.60 -8.54
CA PHE A 494 17.49 -13.90 -7.20
C PHE A 494 16.53 -13.23 -6.21
N ALA A 495 15.93 -14.02 -5.34
CA ALA A 495 15.10 -13.57 -4.23
C ALA A 495 15.70 -14.07 -2.92
N VAL A 496 15.59 -13.25 -1.87
CA VAL A 496 16.24 -13.50 -0.58
C VAL A 496 15.29 -13.22 0.58
N SER A 497 15.32 -14.07 1.59
CA SER A 497 14.52 -13.95 2.81
C SER A 497 15.27 -14.46 4.02
N GLY A 498 14.83 -14.06 5.21
CA GLY A 498 15.39 -14.53 6.47
C GLY A 498 14.52 -14.10 7.65
N PRO A 499 14.51 -14.88 8.75
CA PRO A 499 13.72 -14.58 9.93
C PRO A 499 14.22 -13.29 10.61
N PRO A 500 13.43 -12.71 11.53
CA PRO A 500 13.85 -11.53 12.29
C PRO A 500 15.16 -11.71 13.06
N ARG A 501 15.43 -12.92 13.55
CA ARG A 501 16.66 -13.27 14.29
C ARG A 501 17.92 -13.25 13.43
N GLY A 502 17.79 -13.43 12.12
CA GLY A 502 18.92 -13.40 11.18
C GLY A 502 19.87 -14.60 11.28
N ASP A 503 19.45 -15.71 11.88
CA ASP A 503 20.20 -16.95 12.07
C ASP A 503 20.34 -17.80 10.79
N PHE A 504 19.44 -17.65 9.83
CA PHE A 504 19.58 -18.28 8.51
C PHE A 504 19.01 -17.41 7.39
N MET A 505 19.30 -17.78 6.15
CA MET A 505 18.76 -17.17 4.94
C MET A 505 18.14 -18.22 4.03
N ARG A 506 16.99 -17.89 3.43
CA ARG A 506 16.40 -18.64 2.32
C ARG A 506 16.63 -17.85 1.04
N ILE A 507 17.10 -18.54 0.01
CA ILE A 507 17.45 -17.99 -1.28
C ILE A 507 16.73 -18.78 -2.36
N ILE A 508 16.06 -18.06 -3.24
CA ILE A 508 15.36 -18.64 -4.39
C ILE A 508 15.96 -18.04 -5.65
N THR A 509 16.33 -18.89 -6.60
CA THR A 509 16.93 -18.46 -7.86
C THR A 509 16.27 -19.11 -9.05
N TRP A 510 16.28 -18.37 -10.16
CA TRP A 510 15.92 -18.92 -11.46
C TRP A 510 16.85 -18.37 -12.53
N ARG A 511 17.31 -19.24 -13.43
CA ARG A 511 18.12 -18.85 -14.58
C ARG A 511 17.28 -18.85 -15.84
N TYR A 512 17.50 -17.87 -16.70
CA TYR A 512 16.76 -17.72 -17.94
C TYR A 512 16.79 -19.00 -18.79
N GLY A 513 15.62 -19.44 -19.24
CA GLY A 513 15.43 -20.66 -20.02
C GLY A 513 15.33 -21.96 -19.21
N LYS A 514 15.45 -21.92 -17.87
CA LYS A 514 15.21 -23.09 -17.01
C LYS A 514 13.72 -23.25 -16.71
N LYS A 515 13.29 -24.51 -16.50
CA LYS A 515 11.89 -24.86 -16.25
C LYS A 515 11.46 -24.77 -14.78
N LYS A 516 12.40 -24.73 -13.85
CA LYS A 516 12.14 -24.75 -12.41
C LYS A 516 12.97 -23.72 -11.67
N TRP A 517 12.45 -23.28 -10.54
CA TRP A 517 13.16 -22.49 -9.53
C TRP A 517 14.05 -23.41 -8.67
N PHE A 518 15.08 -22.84 -8.09
CA PHE A 518 15.98 -23.53 -7.15
C PHE A 518 15.96 -22.80 -5.82
N GLU A 519 15.59 -23.52 -4.76
CA GLU A 519 15.62 -23.04 -3.38
C GLU A 519 16.86 -23.56 -2.66
N MET A 520 17.43 -22.72 -1.81
CA MET A 520 18.56 -23.03 -0.95
C MET A 520 18.35 -22.35 0.42
N GLN A 521 18.78 -23.02 1.49
CA GLN A 521 18.87 -22.43 2.82
C GLN A 521 20.32 -22.43 3.28
N PHE A 522 20.75 -21.33 3.89
CA PHE A 522 22.10 -21.17 4.44
C PHE A 522 22.01 -20.68 5.87
N GLU A 523 22.72 -21.34 6.78
CA GLU A 523 22.90 -20.86 8.15
C GLU A 523 23.87 -19.68 8.15
N ASN A 524 23.61 -18.70 9.01
CA ASN A 524 24.48 -17.56 9.20
C ASN A 524 25.35 -17.77 10.44
N GLU A 525 26.66 -17.88 10.25
CA GLU A 525 27.61 -17.91 11.36
C GLU A 525 27.56 -16.60 12.19
N ILE A 526 27.24 -15.49 11.53
CA ILE A 526 27.04 -14.17 12.13
C ILE A 526 25.61 -13.70 11.79
N PRO A 527 24.79 -13.30 12.77
CA PRO A 527 23.41 -12.88 12.51
C PRO A 527 23.29 -11.82 11.40
N PHE A 528 22.48 -12.13 10.38
CA PHE A 528 22.23 -11.26 9.23
C PHE A 528 20.75 -10.87 9.12
N HIS A 529 20.45 -9.64 9.52
CA HIS A 529 19.09 -9.09 9.52
C HIS A 529 18.79 -8.46 8.16
N VAL A 530 18.52 -9.29 7.14
CA VAL A 530 18.21 -8.83 5.79
C VAL A 530 17.17 -7.68 5.80
N ALA A 531 17.54 -6.55 5.21
CA ALA A 531 16.68 -5.40 5.05
C ALA A 531 15.61 -5.67 3.99
N ASN A 532 14.48 -4.95 4.08
CA ASN A 532 13.47 -5.02 3.04
C ASN A 532 13.83 -4.09 1.87
N ASN A 533 14.74 -4.54 1.04
CA ASN A 533 15.28 -3.81 -0.09
C ASN A 533 15.86 -4.78 -1.12
N ASN A 534 15.91 -4.34 -2.37
CA ASN A 534 16.33 -5.22 -3.44
C ASN A 534 17.85 -5.44 -3.51
N PRO A 535 18.28 -6.70 -3.72
CA PRO A 535 19.69 -7.04 -3.88
C PRO A 535 20.32 -6.34 -5.09
N VAL A 536 21.60 -6.01 -4.98
CA VAL A 536 22.35 -5.40 -6.08
C VAL A 536 23.29 -6.42 -6.70
N PHE A 537 23.10 -6.70 -7.98
CA PHE A 537 24.04 -7.53 -8.75
C PHE A 537 25.26 -6.70 -9.15
N PHE A 538 26.40 -6.99 -8.55
CA PHE A 538 27.65 -6.24 -8.68
C PHE A 538 28.84 -7.20 -8.80
N HIS A 539 29.74 -6.96 -9.76
CA HIS A 539 30.91 -7.80 -10.03
C HIS A 539 30.67 -9.33 -10.10
N GLY A 540 29.47 -9.74 -10.55
CA GLY A 540 29.12 -11.15 -10.73
C GLY A 540 28.47 -11.82 -9.52
N GLU A 541 28.23 -11.09 -8.43
CA GLU A 541 27.60 -11.56 -7.19
C GLU A 541 26.38 -10.70 -6.83
N PHE A 542 25.48 -11.23 -6.00
CA PHE A 542 24.35 -10.47 -5.45
C PHE A 542 24.69 -10.00 -4.03
N TYR A 543 24.64 -8.68 -3.82
CA TYR A 543 24.85 -8.05 -2.53
C TYR A 543 23.52 -7.69 -1.89
N CYS A 544 23.31 -8.13 -0.66
CA CYS A 544 22.14 -7.87 0.16
C CYS A 544 22.56 -6.95 1.31
N LEU A 545 21.77 -5.91 1.57
CA LEU A 545 21.98 -5.02 2.71
C LEU A 545 21.21 -5.54 3.93
N SER A 546 21.86 -5.56 5.09
CA SER A 546 21.20 -5.77 6.38
C SER A 546 20.68 -4.45 6.94
N ARG A 547 19.66 -4.52 7.79
CA ARG A 547 19.13 -3.38 8.56
C ARG A 547 20.19 -2.68 9.42
N ARG A 548 21.30 -3.38 9.70
CA ARG A 548 22.44 -2.87 10.46
C ARG A 548 23.56 -2.30 9.59
N GLY A 549 23.45 -2.39 8.26
CA GLY A 549 24.46 -1.91 7.32
C GLY A 549 25.57 -2.90 6.94
N ASN A 550 25.66 -4.07 7.56
CA ASN A 550 26.53 -5.13 7.04
C ASN A 550 25.96 -5.75 5.74
N LEU A 551 26.81 -6.48 5.00
CA LEU A 551 26.47 -7.03 3.69
C LEU A 551 26.49 -8.56 3.68
N GLY A 552 25.48 -9.15 3.06
CA GLY A 552 25.43 -10.56 2.72
C GLY A 552 25.64 -10.74 1.21
N VAL A 553 26.41 -11.74 0.81
CA VAL A 553 26.80 -11.95 -0.58
C VAL A 553 26.46 -13.35 -1.04
N PHE A 554 25.66 -13.42 -2.10
CA PHE A 554 25.38 -14.67 -2.81
C PHE A 554 26.22 -14.73 -4.08
N ASN A 555 27.00 -15.81 -4.22
CA ASN A 555 27.76 -16.10 -5.42
C ASN A 555 27.00 -17.08 -6.31
N PRO A 556 26.49 -16.65 -7.47
CA PRO A 556 25.69 -17.50 -8.34
C PRO A 556 26.52 -18.53 -9.13
N LYS A 557 27.86 -18.49 -9.12
CA LYS A 557 28.69 -19.46 -9.86
C LYS A 557 28.78 -20.80 -9.15
N ASN A 558 28.94 -20.77 -7.83
CA ASN A 558 29.09 -21.93 -6.96
C ASN A 558 27.94 -22.07 -5.94
N ASN A 559 26.93 -21.20 -5.99
CA ASN A 559 25.78 -21.17 -5.11
C ASN A 559 26.17 -21.08 -3.62
N THR A 560 27.11 -20.20 -3.30
CA THR A 560 27.51 -19.97 -1.90
C THR A 560 26.93 -18.66 -1.36
N TRP A 561 26.61 -18.68 -0.07
CA TRP A 561 26.24 -17.51 0.70
C TRP A 561 27.34 -17.22 1.73
N ARG A 562 27.62 -15.94 1.97
CA ARG A 562 28.49 -15.49 3.06
C ARG A 562 28.03 -14.14 3.58
N VAL A 563 28.12 -13.95 4.89
CA VAL A 563 28.00 -12.63 5.52
C VAL A 563 29.40 -12.03 5.57
N LEU A 564 29.56 -10.78 5.15
CA LEU A 564 30.86 -10.13 5.21
C LEU A 564 31.11 -9.61 6.63
N ASP A 565 32.29 -9.92 7.17
CA ASP A 565 32.79 -9.35 8.43
C ASP A 565 33.02 -7.84 8.35
N GLN A 566 33.20 -7.34 7.12
CA GLN A 566 33.40 -5.94 6.80
C GLN A 566 32.53 -5.55 5.60
N PRO A 567 31.94 -4.33 5.57
CA PRO A 567 32.04 -3.30 6.59
C PRO A 567 31.33 -3.73 7.89
N PRO A 568 31.83 -3.28 9.06
CA PRO A 568 31.13 -3.55 10.30
C PRO A 568 29.74 -2.93 10.24
N PRO A 569 28.78 -3.46 11.03
CA PRO A 569 27.48 -2.83 11.19
C PRO A 569 27.63 -1.33 11.50
N ILE A 570 26.87 -0.50 10.81
CA ILE A 570 26.75 0.94 11.07
C ILE A 570 26.11 1.18 12.45
N TYR A 571 25.26 0.24 12.87
CA TYR A 571 24.47 0.30 14.10
C TYR A 571 24.75 -0.89 15.02
N SER A 572 24.72 -0.65 16.34
CA SER A 572 24.93 -1.67 17.38
C SER A 572 23.62 -2.30 17.88
N ASP A 573 23.72 -3.43 18.60
CA ASP A 573 22.59 -4.20 19.16
C ASP A 573 21.78 -3.48 20.27
N ALA A 574 22.25 -2.33 20.77
CA ALA A 574 21.81 -1.79 22.06
C ALA A 574 20.51 -0.96 22.02
N ALA A 575 19.89 -0.75 20.87
CA ALA A 575 18.70 0.09 20.75
C ALA A 575 17.55 -0.65 20.03
N PRO A 576 16.38 -0.83 20.69
CA PRO A 576 15.23 -1.52 20.11
C PRO A 576 14.72 -0.90 18.80
N ASP A 577 14.93 0.40 18.62
CA ASP A 577 14.39 1.17 17.49
C ASP A 577 15.35 1.24 16.28
N ILE A 578 16.64 0.91 16.48
CA ILE A 578 17.66 1.02 15.43
C ILE A 578 17.58 -0.18 14.49
N GLY A 579 17.41 0.09 13.19
CA GLY A 579 17.15 -0.93 12.16
C GLY A 579 15.69 -1.02 11.70
N THR A 580 14.83 -0.11 12.16
CA THR A 580 13.49 0.14 11.62
C THR A 580 13.50 1.10 10.42
N GLU A 581 14.65 1.69 10.11
CA GLU A 581 14.88 2.62 9.02
C GLU A 581 14.67 1.97 7.64
N TYR A 582 14.26 2.77 6.67
CA TYR A 582 14.32 2.39 5.27
C TYR A 582 15.79 2.36 4.83
N CYS A 583 16.22 1.21 4.33
CA CYS A 583 17.58 0.98 3.89
C CYS A 583 17.58 0.75 2.39
N TYR A 584 18.42 1.47 1.65
CA TYR A 584 18.53 1.34 0.20
C TYR A 584 19.97 1.01 -0.18
N LEU A 585 20.14 0.16 -1.18
CA LEU A 585 21.44 -0.21 -1.75
C LEU A 585 21.38 -0.06 -3.26
N MET A 586 22.40 0.57 -3.84
CA MET A 586 22.48 0.78 -5.28
C MET A 586 23.93 0.78 -5.75
N GLU A 587 24.12 0.53 -7.05
CA GLU A 587 25.41 0.64 -7.73
C GLU A 587 25.44 1.91 -8.60
N CYS A 588 26.57 2.61 -8.55
CA CYS A 588 26.86 3.71 -9.47
C CYS A 588 28.36 3.80 -9.76
N LYS A 589 28.72 3.83 -11.05
CA LYS A 589 30.10 4.03 -11.53
C LYS A 589 31.09 3.03 -10.90
N GLY A 590 30.67 1.78 -10.71
CA GLY A 590 31.49 0.71 -10.12
C GLY A 590 31.62 0.78 -8.59
N GLN A 591 30.70 1.46 -7.91
CA GLN A 591 30.74 1.64 -6.46
C GLN A 591 29.37 1.36 -5.86
N LEU A 592 29.35 0.77 -4.66
CA LEU A 592 28.13 0.58 -3.88
C LEU A 592 27.87 1.81 -3.01
N ILE A 593 26.63 2.28 -3.04
CA ILE A 593 26.11 3.39 -2.24
C ILE A 593 24.92 2.85 -1.45
N SER A 594 24.87 3.16 -0.16
CA SER A 594 23.72 2.87 0.68
C SER A 594 23.10 4.15 1.24
N VAL A 595 21.79 4.12 1.45
CA VAL A 595 21.06 5.22 2.09
C VAL A 595 20.25 4.64 3.23
N PHE A 596 20.34 5.27 4.39
CA PHE A 596 19.57 4.96 5.59
C PHE A 596 18.66 6.15 5.89
N GLN A 597 17.36 5.88 5.93
CA GLN A 597 16.32 6.88 6.13
C GLN A 597 15.43 6.45 7.31
N PRO A 598 15.52 7.17 8.44
CA PRO A 598 14.60 7.00 9.56
C PRO A 598 13.12 7.05 9.18
N ILE A 599 12.26 6.42 9.98
CA ILE A 599 10.80 6.37 9.74
C ILE A 599 10.17 7.77 9.76
N ASN A 600 10.64 8.63 10.69
CA ASN A 600 10.25 10.04 10.76
C ASN A 600 10.82 10.87 9.59
N MET A 601 11.61 10.25 8.71
CA MET A 601 12.19 10.81 7.49
C MET A 601 13.24 11.90 7.70
N ASP A 602 13.59 12.22 8.95
CA ASP A 602 14.65 13.17 9.28
C ASP A 602 16.02 12.51 9.19
N ASN A 603 17.09 13.31 9.04
CA ASN A 603 18.49 12.84 9.12
C ASN A 603 18.85 11.69 8.17
N VAL A 604 18.50 11.82 6.89
CA VAL A 604 18.90 10.83 5.87
C VAL A 604 20.43 10.73 5.78
N CYS A 605 20.96 9.53 6.00
CA CYS A 605 22.39 9.24 5.92
C CYS A 605 22.73 8.52 4.62
N VAL A 606 23.74 9.01 3.90
CA VAL A 606 24.23 8.38 2.67
C VAL A 606 25.64 7.87 2.90
N PHE A 607 25.89 6.61 2.59
CA PHE A 607 27.22 6.01 2.72
C PHE A 607 27.72 5.50 1.39
N LYS A 608 29.03 5.58 1.21
CA LYS A 608 29.74 5.00 0.08
C LYS A 608 30.64 3.89 0.60
N LEU A 609 30.57 2.73 -0.04
CA LEU A 609 31.48 1.65 0.28
C LEU A 609 32.85 1.92 -0.36
N ASN A 610 33.91 1.79 0.43
CA ASN A 610 35.27 1.92 -0.10
C ASN A 610 35.58 0.78 -1.10
N ARG A 611 36.64 0.97 -1.92
CA ARG A 611 36.99 0.00 -2.97
C ARG A 611 37.40 -1.37 -2.42
N SER A 612 37.95 -1.43 -1.22
CA SER A 612 38.32 -2.68 -0.53
C SER A 612 37.13 -3.39 0.11
N MET A 613 35.93 -2.81 0.07
CA MET A 613 34.72 -3.32 0.74
C MET A 613 34.86 -3.48 2.25
N THR A 614 35.78 -2.74 2.87
CA THR A 614 36.09 -2.86 4.30
C THR A 614 35.37 -1.85 5.16
N ALA A 615 34.91 -0.72 4.63
CA ALA A 615 34.29 0.32 5.43
C ALA A 615 33.30 1.17 4.64
N TRP A 616 32.22 1.56 5.31
CA TRP A 616 31.32 2.62 4.88
C TRP A 616 31.94 3.98 5.19
N THR A 617 31.88 4.89 4.21
CA THR A 617 32.24 6.30 4.39
C THR A 617 30.97 7.13 4.30
N LEU A 618 30.65 7.88 5.37
CA LEU A 618 29.53 8.82 5.37
C LEU A 618 29.78 9.93 4.34
N LEU A 619 28.77 10.21 3.52
CA LEU A 619 28.79 11.27 2.54
C LEU A 619 27.96 12.46 3.02
N GLU A 620 28.63 13.57 3.25
CA GLU A 620 28.02 14.88 3.52
C GLU A 620 27.39 15.49 2.26
N ASP A 621 27.98 15.22 1.10
CA ASP A 621 27.54 15.68 -0.23
C ASP A 621 27.73 14.52 -1.23
N ILE A 622 26.73 14.28 -2.07
CA ILE A 622 26.74 13.23 -3.10
C ILE A 622 27.18 13.76 -4.48
N GLY A 623 27.59 15.02 -4.55
CA GLY A 623 28.25 15.64 -5.70
C GLY A 623 27.31 15.84 -6.88
N ASP A 624 27.70 15.25 -8.01
CA ASP A 624 26.96 15.29 -9.27
C ASP A 624 25.83 14.23 -9.34
N LEU A 625 25.65 13.45 -8.28
CA LEU A 625 24.67 12.38 -8.25
C LEU A 625 23.28 12.89 -7.89
N THR A 626 22.30 12.19 -8.46
CA THR A 626 20.89 12.19 -8.10
C THR A 626 20.50 10.77 -7.74
N LEU A 627 19.85 10.58 -6.59
CA LEU A 627 19.39 9.27 -6.13
C LEU A 627 17.87 9.18 -6.27
N PHE A 628 17.39 8.03 -6.72
CA PHE A 628 15.97 7.67 -6.77
C PHE A 628 15.81 6.43 -5.91
N LEU A 629 15.08 6.54 -4.80
CA LEU A 629 15.03 5.51 -3.77
C LEU A 629 13.66 4.87 -3.74
N ASP A 630 13.63 3.54 -3.72
CA ASP A 630 12.45 2.73 -3.41
C ASP A 630 12.92 1.33 -3.02
N TYR A 631 12.13 0.64 -2.18
CA TYR A 631 12.46 -0.72 -1.75
C TYR A 631 12.46 -1.72 -2.91
N ARG A 632 11.70 -1.43 -3.99
CA ARG A 632 11.65 -2.25 -5.21
C ARG A 632 12.77 -1.90 -6.17
N THR A 633 13.23 -0.67 -6.27
CA THR A 633 14.39 -0.35 -7.13
C THR A 633 14.98 0.98 -6.70
N SER A 634 16.26 0.99 -6.35
CA SER A 634 16.99 2.24 -6.13
C SER A 634 18.00 2.50 -7.25
N ILE A 635 18.03 3.72 -7.76
CA ILE A 635 18.84 4.12 -8.92
C ILE A 635 19.66 5.37 -8.57
N ALA A 636 20.97 5.33 -8.84
CA ALA A 636 21.86 6.46 -8.71
C ALA A 636 22.41 6.89 -10.07
N ARG A 637 22.28 8.16 -10.44
CA ARG A 637 22.72 8.68 -11.75
C ARG A 637 23.27 10.09 -11.68
N THR A 638 24.20 10.40 -12.59
CA THR A 638 24.54 11.77 -12.93
C THR A 638 23.59 12.24 -14.04
N LEU A 639 22.86 13.31 -13.79
CA LEU A 639 21.92 13.89 -14.76
C LEU A 639 22.55 15.10 -15.48
N PRO A 640 22.11 15.44 -16.72
CA PRO A 640 22.68 16.57 -17.46
C PRO A 640 22.52 17.92 -16.78
N CYS A 641 21.39 18.14 -16.09
CA CYS A 641 21.10 19.41 -15.43
C CYS A 641 21.60 19.39 -13.98
N LYS A 642 22.51 20.31 -13.66
CA LYS A 642 23.12 20.45 -12.33
C LYS A 642 22.12 20.79 -11.22
N SER A 643 20.91 21.25 -11.55
CA SER A 643 19.87 21.57 -10.55
C SER A 643 19.34 20.32 -9.83
N TYR A 644 19.59 19.12 -10.35
CA TYR A 644 19.15 17.86 -9.75
C TYR A 644 20.22 17.23 -8.85
N ASN A 645 21.45 17.71 -8.95
CA ASN A 645 22.58 17.24 -8.16
C ASN A 645 22.29 17.40 -6.66
N ASN A 646 22.83 16.49 -5.86
CA ASN A 646 22.67 16.53 -4.40
C ASN A 646 21.21 16.39 -3.93
N LYS A 647 20.40 15.66 -4.69
CA LYS A 647 19.00 15.40 -4.36
C LYS A 647 18.66 13.91 -4.39
N LEU A 648 17.74 13.54 -3.52
CA LEU A 648 17.19 12.19 -3.39
C LEU A 648 15.68 12.29 -3.65
N TYR A 649 15.18 11.48 -4.57
CA TYR A 649 13.78 11.43 -4.96
C TYR A 649 13.16 10.14 -4.42
N LEU A 650 12.01 10.27 -3.77
CA LEU A 650 11.15 9.17 -3.34
C LEU A 650 10.01 8.98 -4.35
N PRO A 651 9.36 7.81 -4.42
CA PRO A 651 8.31 7.53 -5.40
C PRO A 651 7.03 8.29 -5.04
N ARG A 652 7.06 9.61 -5.21
CA ARG A 652 6.01 10.53 -4.81
C ARG A 652 5.54 11.32 -6.02
N LEU A 653 4.23 11.51 -6.10
CA LEU A 653 3.60 12.41 -7.04
C LEU A 653 3.50 13.81 -6.43
N PRO A 654 3.46 14.87 -7.25
CA PRO A 654 3.14 16.21 -6.77
C PRO A 654 1.76 16.23 -6.10
N ASP A 655 1.61 17.15 -5.14
CA ASP A 655 0.30 17.50 -4.61
C ASP A 655 -0.55 18.14 -5.73
N GLU A 656 -1.87 17.93 -5.68
CA GLU A 656 -2.80 18.54 -6.63
C GLU A 656 -2.82 20.07 -6.51
N THR A 657 -2.62 20.57 -5.29
CA THR A 657 -2.57 21.99 -4.98
C THR A 657 -1.18 22.57 -5.24
N ASN A 658 -0.14 21.84 -4.85
CA ASN A 658 1.26 22.23 -4.99
C ASN A 658 1.98 21.29 -5.96
N LYS A 659 2.10 21.74 -7.22
CA LYS A 659 2.81 21.01 -8.29
C LYS A 659 4.33 20.89 -8.06
N ALA A 660 4.84 21.25 -6.90
CA ALA A 660 6.23 21.06 -6.53
C ALA A 660 6.58 19.57 -6.47
N THR A 661 7.76 19.23 -6.99
CA THR A 661 8.28 17.87 -6.90
C THR A 661 8.91 17.64 -5.54
N PHE A 662 8.59 16.50 -4.94
CA PHE A 662 9.18 16.09 -3.66
C PHE A 662 10.62 15.57 -3.82
N PHE A 663 11.56 16.14 -3.07
CA PHE A 663 12.92 15.62 -2.93
C PHE A 663 13.55 15.98 -1.58
N TYR A 664 14.49 15.15 -1.11
CA TYR A 664 15.40 15.51 -0.03
C TYR A 664 16.65 16.16 -0.63
N CYS A 665 17.05 17.31 -0.09
CA CYS A 665 18.24 18.04 -0.50
C CYS A 665 19.38 17.76 0.48
N MET A 666 20.48 17.15 0.02
CA MET A 666 21.64 16.88 0.87
C MET A 666 22.26 18.16 1.42
N LYS A 667 22.26 19.24 0.64
CA LYS A 667 22.89 20.52 1.04
C LYS A 667 22.16 21.21 2.18
N SER A 668 20.82 21.25 2.11
CA SER A 668 20.01 21.87 3.16
C SER A 668 19.60 20.89 4.24
N ARG A 669 19.82 19.58 4.03
CA ARG A 669 19.36 18.47 4.90
C ARG A 669 17.88 18.55 5.23
N MET A 670 17.07 18.90 4.23
CA MET A 670 15.62 19.07 4.37
C MET A 670 14.90 18.52 3.15
N HIS A 671 13.68 18.08 3.37
CA HIS A 671 12.74 17.76 2.31
C HIS A 671 12.12 19.02 1.73
N ASN A 672 11.79 18.97 0.44
CA ASN A 672 11.11 20.03 -0.26
C ASN A 672 10.02 19.45 -1.15
N PRO A 673 8.73 19.78 -0.93
CA PRO A 673 8.19 20.50 0.24
C PRO A 673 8.34 19.70 1.56
N ASP A 674 8.00 20.33 2.69
CA ASP A 674 8.02 19.70 4.03
C ASP A 674 7.12 18.44 4.10
N ILE A 675 7.44 17.49 4.97
CA ILE A 675 6.94 16.09 4.97
C ILE A 675 5.49 15.94 5.46
N LYS A 676 4.76 17.04 5.64
CA LYS A 676 3.46 17.03 6.34
C LYS A 676 2.35 16.26 5.63
N SER A 677 2.49 16.04 4.32
CA SER A 677 1.67 15.12 3.56
C SER A 677 2.50 14.55 2.41
N PHE A 678 2.18 13.33 1.96
CA PHE A 678 2.72 12.80 0.72
C PHE A 678 1.65 12.10 -0.07
N ARG A 679 1.82 12.08 -1.39
CA ARG A 679 0.99 11.30 -2.31
C ARG A 679 1.89 10.31 -3.03
N VAL A 680 1.71 9.03 -2.75
CA VAL A 680 2.48 7.93 -3.38
C VAL A 680 1.56 7.20 -4.35
N PRO A 681 1.99 6.94 -5.58
CA PRO A 681 1.21 6.14 -6.51
C PRO A 681 1.23 4.68 -6.06
N TYR A 682 0.07 4.05 -6.16
CA TYR A 682 -0.10 2.60 -6.07
C TYR A 682 0.88 1.87 -6.99
N ASN A 683 1.49 0.79 -6.48
CA ASN A 683 2.21 -0.20 -7.28
C ASN A 683 3.19 0.41 -8.30
N CYS A 684 4.22 1.06 -7.79
CA CYS A 684 5.17 1.81 -8.58
C CYS A 684 6.59 1.22 -8.54
N VAL A 685 7.41 1.58 -9.52
CA VAL A 685 8.83 1.22 -9.59
C VAL A 685 9.62 2.29 -10.34
N TRP A 686 10.83 2.59 -9.88
CA TRP A 686 11.77 3.42 -10.64
C TRP A 686 12.28 2.63 -11.85
N LEU A 687 12.28 3.24 -13.03
CA LEU A 687 12.67 2.63 -14.30
C LEU A 687 13.56 3.57 -15.11
N GLU A 688 14.69 3.06 -15.55
CA GLU A 688 15.57 3.73 -16.49
C GLU A 688 15.39 3.13 -17.90
N PRO A 689 14.99 3.93 -18.91
CA PRO A 689 14.82 3.44 -20.28
C PRO A 689 16.17 3.05 -20.90
N GLN A 690 16.35 1.78 -21.26
CA GLN A 690 17.43 1.35 -22.15
C GLN A 690 16.89 1.13 -23.56
N LEU A 691 16.77 2.21 -24.32
CA LEU A 691 16.45 2.12 -25.74
C LEU A 691 17.77 2.15 -26.54
N GLN A 692 18.08 1.00 -27.14
CA GLN A 692 19.21 0.84 -28.06
C GLN A 692 19.02 1.72 -29.29
#